data_AF-A0A9P1BY44-F1
#
_entry.id   AF-A0A9P1BY44-F1
#
_cell.length_a   1.000
_cell.length_b   1.000
_cell.length_c   1.000
_cell.angle_alpha   90.00
_cell.angle_beta   90.00
_cell.angle_gamma   90.00
#
_symmetry.space_group_name_H-M   'P 1'
#
loop_
_entity.id
_entity.type
_entity.pdbx_description
1 polymer ?
#
loop_
_entity_poly.entity_id
_entity_poly.type
_entity_poly.pdbx_seq_one_letter_code
_entity_poly.pdbx_strand_id
1 'polypeptide(L)'
;METSLAVVAQRAGFKEQIMSLWQPKGIGSDPPSLTVKEVSIHIPGSIEVLVLPVYTNTKVIEVKTLLEERLSVSPGYIRLVHKQGPNYRVHQDNEEIARKVTVHGIKSFKRVEAQYSLPHIIIGAGHIGLKLAMTWIMEGYSNFVLFDRKGQVGGTSWIDQANSTSRLQTEVGVYHLQYHEHNDWPLWAVENPWPSRDKLLEHFQEVSEKFGILPHCRMNTNVKSLNVVGRDYWSQTYELTIKTKGKDEEVVKGASVAFFPGNLTNPKRVTYPGEDTFDGDIVYGISSQFDYSKVRGNSVMIVGSGAFAVENVRTCVEFEAQKVYMVCRRKTISMPRLTSWLINQSYDSLSAKLTLESMEPMYNLIGVDQWSYYAVSANESRTSVTIKQKSRFGIGDVYFLGMACGFCEHIVDDTKRVSGKTIHLFSGRRLENVSHILKLLGFNGEFENDRLLKIKDLYGWWANKDFRRYIVAEPIYVDANNFGSTSFSPGAIMWAEQQVYMLKYPQEWATVMDSGMLPTHEAEEEFSRPAYVVEARHGALTAITLASMVRGLAERGAVWGPLKRQRQREIHPPEKILECAKREWDEWKKTLNDLGYENTPEYPYNKENLGVYCAAEVAVAPYTPEGNVEKVEDVVKPIKSLGDERMMSTTSSSSSKRRIEAIELPAGCWKYQPKAEKLYTNMKVQLFVAALIAGNFLCNIIEKWIDPAGTEYPDLFYGFETFFNTMFFFELLVNMYAFWCCRFWKSGWNIFDFVVVAIGILSVLKVELPGPLSMLRMMRAFRVFRLFKRVKSLNKIMVSLAKAVPGVANAFFILLLVMSIYAIIAVDLFKDFGKGFKFTNIKGKEVELITSRKQEYGFEYFGNFGKSLYTMFQVLTCESWSEAIARPLLHCNSVAEAFGVAFFFVSFIVVNAIVLINVVVAVLLEKMVDDTDKKEAAIDEEEEVEEAEVQEIVNTKELFGQLEDADEPMWQAPGSTRKRPSALSISQKDGLNRLSALSASTRVANLRADLDAMKEDMELIQESLSVVLSLLSVKPKVGEATVNSPMTEPLTEPLPEDEQGPRKSALFDVDKGRMSALVLDGVSAFPRQPDTFLPGAMR
;
A
#
# COMPACT_ATOMS: atom_id res chain seq x y z
N MET A 1 21.13 30.98 -39.40
CA MET A 1 20.05 30.04 -39.77
C MET A 1 19.89 28.93 -38.74
N GLU A 2 20.96 28.29 -38.28
CA GLU A 2 20.90 27.18 -37.30
C GLU A 2 20.15 27.52 -36.01
N THR A 3 20.38 28.71 -35.43
CA THR A 3 19.61 29.22 -34.28
C THR A 3 18.10 29.32 -34.55
N SER A 4 17.69 29.60 -35.78
CA SER A 4 16.28 29.62 -36.19
C SER A 4 15.72 28.21 -36.31
N LEU A 5 16.50 27.26 -36.86
CA LEU A 5 16.14 25.84 -36.95
C LEU A 5 16.01 25.20 -35.56
N ALA A 6 16.91 25.49 -34.63
CA ALA A 6 16.84 25.02 -33.24
C ALA A 6 15.57 25.52 -32.52
N VAL A 7 15.19 26.79 -32.73
CA VAL A 7 13.94 27.35 -32.18
C VAL A 7 12.69 26.75 -32.84
N VAL A 8 12.73 26.42 -34.13
CA VAL A 8 11.64 25.72 -34.83
C VAL A 8 11.50 24.27 -34.35
N ALA A 9 12.61 23.54 -34.18
CA ALA A 9 12.62 22.18 -33.64
C ALA A 9 12.13 22.14 -32.18
N GLN A 10 12.56 23.09 -31.32
CA GLN A 10 12.02 23.20 -29.97
C GLN A 10 10.52 23.54 -29.97
N ARG A 11 10.04 24.40 -30.88
CA ARG A 11 8.60 24.68 -31.02
C ARG A 11 7.80 23.46 -31.48
N ALA A 12 8.36 22.59 -32.31
CA ALA A 12 7.73 21.34 -32.73
C ALA A 12 7.58 20.38 -31.53
N GLY A 13 8.69 19.98 -30.90
CA GLY A 13 8.67 19.04 -29.77
C GLY A 13 7.88 19.56 -28.56
N PHE A 14 7.88 20.87 -28.31
CA PHE A 14 7.04 21.49 -27.28
C PHE A 14 5.56 21.46 -27.62
N LYS A 15 5.18 21.64 -28.89
CA LYS A 15 3.80 21.49 -29.36
C LYS A 15 3.34 20.03 -29.24
N GLU A 16 4.19 19.06 -29.59
CA GLU A 16 3.88 17.62 -29.51
C GLU A 16 3.75 17.13 -28.05
N GLN A 17 4.66 17.54 -27.16
CA GLN A 17 4.53 17.23 -25.73
C GLN A 17 3.26 17.81 -25.10
N ILE A 18 2.84 19.02 -25.50
CA ILE A 18 1.61 19.58 -24.95
C ILE A 18 0.36 18.99 -25.60
N MET A 19 0.39 18.64 -26.89
CA MET A 19 -0.70 17.90 -27.56
C MET A 19 -0.94 16.52 -26.91
N SER A 20 0.11 15.78 -26.56
CA SER A 20 -0.02 14.46 -25.90
C SER A 20 -0.50 14.56 -24.45
N LEU A 21 -0.15 15.64 -23.74
CA LEU A 21 -0.61 15.88 -22.37
C LEU A 21 -2.01 16.54 -22.29
N TRP A 22 -2.45 17.21 -23.36
CA TRP A 22 -3.76 17.86 -23.48
C TRP A 22 -4.68 17.08 -24.43
N GLN A 23 -5.31 16.04 -23.90
CA GLN A 23 -6.65 15.69 -24.39
C GLN A 23 -7.63 16.70 -23.78
N PRO A 24 -8.44 17.42 -24.58
CA PRO A 24 -9.50 18.26 -24.03
C PRO A 24 -10.53 17.36 -23.36
N LYS A 25 -10.56 17.36 -22.03
CA LYS A 25 -11.51 16.59 -21.21
C LYS A 25 -12.51 17.55 -20.60
N GLY A 26 -13.81 17.29 -20.78
CA GLY A 26 -14.86 18.07 -20.14
C GLY A 26 -14.88 17.82 -18.63
N ILE A 27 -14.13 18.60 -17.85
CA ILE A 27 -14.13 18.55 -16.39
C ILE A 27 -15.11 19.63 -15.89
N GLY A 28 -16.39 19.26 -15.89
CA GLY A 28 -17.51 20.10 -15.47
C GLY A 28 -18.83 19.34 -15.53
N SER A 29 -19.90 19.92 -15.00
CA SER A 29 -21.27 19.40 -15.11
C SER A 29 -21.85 19.51 -16.54
N ASP A 30 -21.23 20.34 -17.38
CA ASP A 30 -21.67 20.63 -18.73
C ASP A 30 -20.98 19.67 -19.72
N PRO A 31 -21.69 19.08 -20.69
CA PRO A 31 -21.08 18.20 -21.67
C PRO A 31 -20.02 18.94 -22.50
N PRO A 32 -18.87 18.31 -22.83
CA PRO A 32 -17.83 18.93 -23.64
C PRO A 32 -18.38 19.32 -25.02
N SER A 33 -18.08 20.54 -25.48
CA SER A 33 -18.51 20.96 -26.81
C SER A 33 -17.78 20.16 -27.89
N LEU A 34 -18.51 19.66 -28.88
CA LEU A 34 -17.94 18.96 -30.04
C LEU A 34 -17.07 19.88 -30.94
N THR A 35 -16.96 21.18 -30.62
CA THR A 35 -16.16 22.15 -31.38
C THR A 35 -14.88 22.53 -30.64
N VAL A 36 -13.74 22.37 -31.30
CA VAL A 36 -12.41 22.78 -30.81
C VAL A 36 -12.03 24.15 -31.37
N LYS A 37 -11.38 25.00 -30.57
CA LYS A 37 -10.78 26.28 -30.97
C LYS A 37 -9.28 26.29 -30.62
N GLU A 38 -8.43 26.76 -31.53
CA GLU A 38 -7.04 27.08 -31.16
C GLU A 38 -6.98 28.37 -30.32
N VAL A 39 -6.23 28.30 -29.22
CA VAL A 39 -5.90 29.42 -28.34
C VAL A 39 -4.40 29.65 -28.40
N SER A 40 -3.99 30.89 -28.61
CA SER A 40 -2.59 31.32 -28.61
C SER A 40 -2.31 32.19 -27.37
N ILE A 41 -1.36 31.73 -26.56
CA ILE A 41 -0.93 32.36 -25.30
C ILE A 41 0.49 32.93 -25.51
N HIS A 42 0.65 34.22 -25.24
CA HIS A 42 1.90 34.96 -25.44
C HIS A 42 2.48 35.43 -24.09
N ILE A 43 3.80 35.40 -23.92
CA ILE A 43 4.47 36.02 -22.76
C ILE A 43 4.89 37.47 -23.15
N PRO A 44 4.58 38.50 -22.33
CA PRO A 44 5.02 39.88 -22.59
C PRO A 44 6.52 39.99 -22.82
N GLY A 45 6.93 40.59 -23.94
CA GLY A 45 8.34 40.79 -24.28
C GLY A 45 9.12 39.54 -24.69
N SER A 46 8.47 38.36 -24.78
CA SER A 46 9.10 37.12 -25.23
C SER A 46 8.71 36.75 -26.67
N ILE A 47 9.57 35.96 -27.32
CA ILE A 47 9.27 35.30 -28.61
C ILE A 47 8.55 33.94 -28.42
N GLU A 48 8.35 33.51 -27.19
CA GLU A 48 7.61 32.28 -26.88
C GLU A 48 6.10 32.47 -27.05
N VAL A 49 5.47 31.52 -27.73
CA VAL A 49 4.01 31.45 -27.93
C VAL A 49 3.60 30.00 -27.77
N LEU A 50 2.66 29.74 -26.86
CA LEU A 50 2.03 28.46 -26.66
C LEU A 50 0.70 28.42 -27.43
N VAL A 51 0.44 27.33 -28.18
CA VAL A 51 -0.81 27.14 -28.92
C VAL A 51 -1.50 25.86 -28.44
N LEU A 52 -2.74 25.99 -27.98
CA LEU A 52 -3.54 24.90 -27.38
C LEU A 52 -4.85 24.67 -28.17
N PRO A 53 -5.20 23.42 -28.53
CA PRO A 53 -6.50 23.07 -29.10
C PRO A 53 -7.52 22.79 -27.98
N VAL A 54 -8.29 23.79 -27.57
CA VAL A 54 -9.22 23.69 -26.43
C VAL A 54 -10.68 23.58 -26.90
N TYR A 55 -11.60 23.06 -26.08
CA TYR A 55 -13.03 23.14 -26.42
C TYR A 55 -13.52 24.58 -26.38
N THR A 56 -14.57 24.89 -27.15
CA THR A 56 -15.16 26.25 -27.14
C THR A 56 -15.56 26.72 -25.75
N ASN A 57 -16.08 25.83 -24.89
CA ASN A 57 -16.49 26.16 -23.53
C ASN A 57 -15.37 26.07 -22.45
N THR A 58 -14.11 25.79 -22.81
CA THR A 58 -12.98 25.75 -21.85
C THR A 58 -12.81 27.09 -21.14
N LYS A 59 -12.79 27.06 -19.81
CA LYS A 59 -12.70 28.24 -18.94
C LYS A 59 -11.25 28.66 -18.70
N VAL A 60 -11.08 29.90 -18.25
CA VAL A 60 -9.78 30.49 -17.90
C VAL A 60 -9.09 29.73 -16.78
N ILE A 61 -9.84 29.23 -15.78
CA ILE A 61 -9.27 28.43 -14.68
C ILE A 61 -8.62 27.13 -15.18
N GLU A 62 -9.24 26.41 -16.11
CA GLU A 62 -8.69 25.16 -16.69
C GLU A 62 -7.31 25.41 -17.33
N VAL A 63 -7.16 26.55 -18.02
CA VAL A 63 -5.90 26.97 -18.65
C VAL A 63 -4.88 27.47 -17.61
N LYS A 64 -5.32 28.08 -16.50
CA LYS A 64 -4.42 28.41 -15.38
C LYS A 64 -3.91 27.14 -14.69
N THR A 65 -4.77 26.18 -14.38
CA THR A 65 -4.38 24.91 -13.73
C THR A 65 -3.44 24.09 -14.62
N LEU A 66 -3.67 24.06 -15.95
CA LEU A 66 -2.70 23.46 -16.88
C LEU A 66 -1.30 24.12 -16.81
N LEU A 67 -1.25 25.45 -16.70
CA LEU A 67 0.00 26.20 -16.58
C LEU A 67 0.63 26.06 -15.18
N GLU A 68 -0.17 25.97 -14.13
CA GLU A 68 0.26 25.66 -12.76
C GLU A 68 0.93 24.28 -12.72
N GLU A 69 0.24 23.21 -13.16
CA GLU A 69 0.78 21.84 -13.19
C GLU A 69 2.07 21.76 -14.02
N ARG A 70 2.09 22.40 -15.20
CA ARG A 70 3.24 22.28 -16.10
C ARG A 70 4.43 23.12 -15.66
N LEU A 71 4.22 24.26 -14.99
CA LEU A 71 5.29 25.21 -14.62
C LEU A 71 5.65 25.22 -13.13
N SER A 72 4.85 24.58 -12.28
CA SER A 72 4.93 24.62 -10.80
C SER A 72 4.79 26.04 -10.24
N VAL A 73 3.86 26.84 -10.80
CA VAL A 73 3.62 28.24 -10.41
C VAL A 73 2.19 28.42 -9.91
N SER A 74 2.04 28.94 -8.69
CA SER A 74 0.73 29.11 -8.04
C SER A 74 -0.25 30.00 -8.84
N PRO A 75 -1.57 29.68 -8.91
CA PRO A 75 -2.52 30.32 -9.83
C PRO A 75 -2.71 31.81 -9.59
N GLY A 76 -2.54 32.29 -8.36
CA GLY A 76 -2.64 33.71 -8.00
C GLY A 76 -1.60 34.59 -8.70
N TYR A 77 -0.46 34.01 -9.12
CA TYR A 77 0.57 34.72 -9.88
C TYR A 77 0.26 34.74 -11.38
N ILE A 78 -0.45 33.72 -11.91
CA ILE A 78 -0.77 33.57 -13.33
C ILE A 78 -1.99 34.45 -13.68
N ARG A 79 -1.74 35.54 -14.41
CA ARG A 79 -2.79 36.46 -14.90
C ARG A 79 -2.89 36.43 -16.41
N LEU A 80 -3.97 35.85 -16.92
CA LEU A 80 -4.31 35.84 -18.33
C LEU A 80 -5.06 37.12 -18.72
N VAL A 81 -4.63 37.76 -19.79
CA VAL A 81 -5.12 39.07 -20.26
C VAL A 81 -5.42 38.98 -21.75
N HIS A 82 -6.58 39.48 -22.19
CA HIS A 82 -6.91 39.55 -23.62
C HIS A 82 -7.16 41.01 -24.05
N LYS A 83 -7.18 41.24 -25.37
CA LYS A 83 -7.48 42.56 -25.94
C LYS A 83 -8.97 42.68 -26.25
N GLN A 84 -9.62 43.69 -25.67
CA GLN A 84 -11.04 44.01 -25.86
C GLN A 84 -11.16 45.42 -26.44
N GLY A 85 -11.32 45.50 -27.77
CA GLY A 85 -11.26 46.78 -28.50
C GLY A 85 -9.86 47.41 -28.41
N PRO A 86 -9.72 48.69 -28.00
CA PRO A 86 -8.42 49.32 -27.80
C PRO A 86 -7.71 48.84 -26.52
N ASN A 87 -8.46 48.36 -25.51
CA ASN A 87 -7.97 48.12 -24.15
C ASN A 87 -7.60 46.65 -23.91
N TYR A 88 -6.86 46.40 -22.83
CA TYR A 88 -6.53 45.07 -22.33
C TYR A 88 -7.34 44.78 -21.06
N ARG A 89 -7.95 43.59 -20.98
CA ARG A 89 -8.77 43.15 -19.83
C ARG A 89 -8.24 41.83 -19.28
N VAL A 90 -8.04 41.77 -17.96
CA VAL A 90 -7.74 40.53 -17.24
C VAL A 90 -8.95 39.61 -17.35
N HIS A 91 -8.73 38.38 -17.77
CA HIS A 91 -9.77 37.35 -17.85
C HIS A 91 -10.06 36.78 -16.46
N GLN A 92 -11.35 36.69 -16.12
CA GLN A 92 -11.81 36.09 -14.88
C GLN A 92 -11.85 34.57 -15.03
N ASP A 93 -11.61 33.86 -13.93
CA ASP A 93 -11.45 32.39 -13.91
C ASP A 93 -12.66 31.62 -14.45
N ASN A 94 -13.84 32.22 -14.36
CA ASN A 94 -15.12 31.68 -14.79
C ASN A 94 -15.43 31.91 -16.29
N GLU A 95 -14.67 32.77 -16.98
CA GLU A 95 -14.92 33.15 -18.39
C GLU A 95 -14.36 32.10 -19.36
N GLU A 96 -14.96 31.97 -20.55
CA GLU A 96 -14.37 31.17 -21.64
C GLU A 96 -13.02 31.75 -22.08
N ILE A 97 -12.02 30.91 -22.36
CA ILE A 97 -10.72 31.39 -22.82
C ILE A 97 -10.78 32.00 -24.24
N ALA A 98 -10.15 33.15 -24.43
CA ALA A 98 -10.11 33.86 -25.73
C ALA A 98 -9.03 33.28 -26.66
N ARG A 99 -9.26 33.32 -27.99
CA ARG A 99 -8.31 32.79 -29.00
C ARG A 99 -6.91 33.41 -28.97
N LYS A 100 -6.77 34.62 -28.42
CA LYS A 100 -5.50 35.33 -28.22
C LYS A 100 -5.45 35.90 -26.81
N VAL A 101 -4.50 35.43 -26.02
CA VAL A 101 -4.27 35.82 -24.62
C VAL A 101 -2.79 36.09 -24.38
N THR A 102 -2.52 36.94 -23.40
CA THR A 102 -1.18 37.28 -22.91
C THR A 102 -1.11 36.85 -21.45
N VAL A 103 -0.07 36.11 -21.07
CA VAL A 103 0.10 35.57 -19.71
C VAL A 103 1.17 36.35 -18.95
N HIS A 104 0.77 36.91 -17.81
CA HIS A 104 1.65 37.60 -16.87
C HIS A 104 1.88 36.68 -15.66
N GLY A 105 3.08 36.78 -15.04
CA GLY A 105 3.48 35.97 -13.88
C GLY A 105 4.54 34.92 -14.17
N ILE A 106 4.71 34.53 -15.44
CA ILE A 106 5.75 33.58 -15.90
C ILE A 106 6.75 34.26 -16.84
N LYS A 107 7.99 33.74 -16.89
CA LYS A 107 9.06 34.26 -17.77
C LYS A 107 9.29 33.41 -19.04
N SER A 108 8.93 32.14 -18.98
CA SER A 108 8.96 31.16 -20.07
C SER A 108 7.82 30.16 -19.85
N PHE A 109 7.40 29.45 -20.90
CA PHE A 109 6.55 28.25 -20.79
C PHE A 109 7.35 26.97 -20.51
N LYS A 110 8.63 27.09 -20.14
CA LYS A 110 9.45 26.02 -19.54
C LYS A 110 9.50 26.23 -18.03
N ARG A 111 9.61 25.13 -17.26
CA ARG A 111 9.87 25.18 -15.82
C ARG A 111 11.19 25.91 -15.55
N VAL A 112 11.24 26.65 -14.44
CA VAL A 112 12.48 27.29 -13.99
C VAL A 112 13.24 26.28 -13.12
N GLU A 113 14.43 25.88 -13.55
CA GLU A 113 15.33 25.03 -12.76
C GLU A 113 16.06 25.86 -11.70
N ALA A 114 16.14 25.33 -10.48
CA ALA A 114 16.98 25.89 -9.42
C ALA A 114 18.47 25.90 -9.82
N GLN A 115 19.21 26.90 -9.36
CA GLN A 115 20.62 27.10 -9.68
C GLN A 115 21.44 27.16 -8.39
N TYR A 116 22.56 26.42 -8.35
CA TYR A 116 23.38 26.25 -7.16
C TYR A 116 24.82 26.72 -7.43
N SER A 117 25.33 27.61 -6.56
CA SER A 117 26.70 28.15 -6.64
C SER A 117 27.75 27.21 -6.06
N LEU A 118 27.38 26.40 -5.07
CA LEU A 118 28.21 25.32 -4.53
C LEU A 118 27.96 24.00 -5.30
N PRO A 119 28.95 23.11 -5.39
CA PRO A 119 28.77 21.84 -6.09
C PRO A 119 27.77 20.92 -5.37
N HIS A 120 27.10 20.06 -6.13
CA HIS A 120 26.41 18.89 -5.55
C HIS A 120 27.44 17.83 -5.15
N ILE A 121 27.25 17.20 -3.98
CA ILE A 121 28.18 16.18 -3.47
C ILE A 121 27.55 14.79 -3.58
N ILE A 122 28.32 13.86 -4.14
CA ILE A 122 27.99 12.44 -4.22
C ILE A 122 28.99 11.66 -3.36
N ILE A 123 28.51 10.74 -2.53
CA ILE A 123 29.34 9.86 -1.70
C ILE A 123 29.06 8.41 -2.11
N GLY A 124 30.08 7.73 -2.64
CA GLY A 124 30.03 6.36 -3.16
C GLY A 124 30.10 6.29 -4.69
N ALA A 125 31.17 5.73 -5.22
CA ALA A 125 31.39 5.41 -6.64
C ALA A 125 30.80 4.02 -7.02
N GLY A 126 29.75 3.61 -6.31
CA GLY A 126 28.93 2.45 -6.67
C GLY A 126 27.88 2.79 -7.73
N HIS A 127 27.11 1.79 -8.17
CA HIS A 127 26.20 1.92 -9.32
C HIS A 127 25.21 3.11 -9.23
N ILE A 128 24.63 3.42 -8.06
CA ILE A 128 23.71 4.57 -7.95
C ILE A 128 24.48 5.89 -8.07
N GLY A 129 25.61 6.06 -7.36
CA GLY A 129 26.39 7.30 -7.40
C GLY A 129 26.99 7.61 -8.76
N LEU A 130 27.46 6.57 -9.48
CA LEU A 130 27.87 6.69 -10.88
C LEU A 130 26.68 7.05 -11.78
N LYS A 131 25.49 6.45 -11.59
CA LYS A 131 24.32 6.80 -12.40
C LYS A 131 23.82 8.22 -12.11
N LEU A 132 23.86 8.68 -10.85
CA LEU A 132 23.54 10.06 -10.48
C LEU A 132 24.49 11.06 -11.15
N ALA A 133 25.80 10.80 -11.12
CA ALA A 133 26.79 11.61 -11.83
C ALA A 133 26.53 11.63 -13.35
N MET A 134 26.24 10.46 -13.93
CA MET A 134 25.90 10.30 -15.35
C MET A 134 24.65 11.11 -15.74
N THR A 135 23.56 11.00 -14.95
CA THR A 135 22.31 11.73 -15.18
C THR A 135 22.53 13.25 -15.07
N TRP A 136 23.35 13.72 -14.14
CA TRP A 136 23.73 15.14 -14.07
C TRP A 136 24.44 15.62 -15.34
N ILE A 137 25.47 14.90 -15.81
CA ILE A 137 26.20 15.25 -17.04
C ILE A 137 25.25 15.25 -18.25
N MET A 138 24.37 14.25 -18.35
CA MET A 138 23.38 14.15 -19.43
C MET A 138 22.32 15.26 -19.41
N GLU A 139 21.93 15.75 -18.23
CA GLU A 139 21.08 16.94 -18.09
C GLU A 139 21.88 18.26 -18.15
N GLY A 140 23.14 18.23 -18.60
CA GLY A 140 23.98 19.39 -18.90
C GLY A 140 24.72 20.00 -17.70
N TYR A 141 24.79 19.31 -16.58
CA TYR A 141 25.31 19.82 -15.31
C TYR A 141 26.60 19.11 -14.87
N SER A 142 27.68 19.87 -14.69
CA SER A 142 29.00 19.37 -14.28
C SER A 142 29.51 19.93 -12.95
N ASN A 143 28.77 20.79 -12.26
CA ASN A 143 29.19 21.35 -10.96
C ASN A 143 28.91 20.36 -9.81
N PHE A 144 29.53 19.20 -9.84
CA PHE A 144 29.46 18.20 -8.77
C PHE A 144 30.83 17.57 -8.48
N VAL A 145 30.94 16.96 -7.30
CA VAL A 145 32.12 16.18 -6.88
C VAL A 145 31.66 14.86 -6.27
N LEU A 146 32.35 13.77 -6.63
CA LEU A 146 32.08 12.42 -6.15
C LEU A 146 33.24 11.94 -5.28
N PHE A 147 32.94 11.44 -4.08
CA PHE A 147 33.93 10.86 -3.15
C PHE A 147 33.75 9.35 -3.01
N ASP A 148 34.84 8.58 -3.06
CA ASP A 148 34.84 7.19 -2.58
C ASP A 148 36.17 6.84 -1.89
N ARG A 149 36.06 6.05 -0.82
CA ARG A 149 37.16 5.46 -0.05
C ARG A 149 37.98 4.43 -0.86
N LYS A 150 37.45 3.89 -1.96
CA LYS A 150 38.10 2.91 -2.84
C LYS A 150 39.03 3.55 -3.87
N GLY A 151 39.91 2.73 -4.45
CA GLY A 151 40.89 3.16 -5.46
C GLY A 151 40.34 3.31 -6.87
N GLN A 152 39.21 2.65 -7.18
CA GLN A 152 38.58 2.59 -8.50
C GLN A 152 37.05 2.65 -8.35
N VAL A 153 36.33 2.83 -9.47
CA VAL A 153 34.85 2.84 -9.51
C VAL A 153 34.26 1.43 -9.44
N GLY A 154 32.96 1.32 -9.13
CA GLY A 154 32.22 0.05 -9.01
C GLY A 154 31.68 -0.24 -7.61
N GLY A 155 32.20 0.45 -6.59
CA GLY A 155 31.72 0.40 -5.20
C GLY A 155 32.13 -0.85 -4.41
N THR A 156 31.89 -0.81 -3.09
CA THR A 156 32.40 -1.83 -2.14
C THR A 156 31.94 -3.26 -2.48
N SER A 157 30.71 -3.45 -2.99
CA SER A 157 30.19 -4.78 -3.34
C SER A 157 31.05 -5.51 -4.37
N TRP A 158 31.41 -4.84 -5.48
CA TRP A 158 32.18 -5.45 -6.57
C TRP A 158 33.70 -5.36 -6.37
N ILE A 159 34.19 -4.38 -5.61
CA ILE A 159 35.63 -4.21 -5.36
C ILE A 159 36.13 -5.08 -4.20
N ASP A 160 35.36 -5.21 -3.11
CA ASP A 160 35.77 -5.96 -1.91
C ASP A 160 35.08 -7.31 -1.80
N GLN A 161 33.74 -7.36 -1.89
CA GLN A 161 32.97 -8.53 -1.46
C GLN A 161 32.84 -9.61 -2.54
N ALA A 162 32.78 -9.21 -3.80
CA ALA A 162 32.84 -10.13 -4.93
C ALA A 162 34.26 -10.73 -5.03
N ASN A 163 34.36 -12.05 -4.97
CA ASN A 163 35.61 -12.76 -5.15
C ASN A 163 35.95 -12.85 -6.67
N SER A 164 37.08 -13.45 -7.03
CA SER A 164 37.52 -13.56 -8.43
C SER A 164 36.71 -14.54 -9.28
N THR A 165 35.86 -15.37 -8.67
CA THR A 165 34.94 -16.28 -9.38
C THR A 165 33.52 -15.70 -9.45
N SER A 166 33.20 -14.66 -8.68
CA SER A 166 31.86 -14.06 -8.62
C SER A 166 31.37 -13.63 -10.01
N ARG A 167 30.12 -13.97 -10.31
CA ARG A 167 29.44 -13.65 -11.59
C ARG A 167 28.13 -12.93 -11.31
N LEU A 168 27.65 -12.15 -12.26
CA LEU A 168 26.34 -11.53 -12.16
C LEU A 168 25.25 -12.61 -12.04
N GLN A 169 24.42 -12.50 -10.99
CA GLN A 169 23.33 -13.45 -10.74
C GLN A 169 22.06 -13.09 -11.53
N THR A 170 21.78 -11.79 -11.70
CA THR A 170 20.79 -11.22 -12.63
C THR A 170 21.40 -11.06 -14.03
N GLU A 171 20.67 -10.53 -15.01
CA GLU A 171 21.14 -10.44 -16.40
C GLU A 171 21.73 -9.05 -16.72
N VAL A 172 22.81 -8.99 -17.49
CA VAL A 172 23.50 -7.73 -17.85
C VAL A 172 22.61 -6.74 -18.61
N GLY A 173 21.60 -7.22 -19.35
CA GLY A 173 20.59 -6.37 -20.02
C GLY A 173 19.70 -5.54 -19.08
N VAL A 174 19.72 -5.83 -17.79
CA VAL A 174 19.13 -5.01 -16.71
C VAL A 174 20.14 -4.67 -15.60
N TYR A 175 21.43 -5.01 -15.75
CA TYR A 175 22.49 -4.69 -14.79
C TYR A 175 23.70 -4.07 -15.51
N HIS A 176 23.61 -2.78 -15.84
CA HIS A 176 24.70 -2.01 -16.42
C HIS A 176 24.47 -0.50 -16.26
N LEU A 177 25.54 0.29 -16.37
CA LEU A 177 25.50 1.72 -16.07
C LEU A 177 24.80 2.54 -17.18
N GLN A 178 24.94 2.11 -18.44
CA GLN A 178 24.32 2.76 -19.61
C GLN A 178 22.86 2.30 -19.91
N TYR A 179 22.11 1.80 -18.94
CA TYR A 179 20.82 1.14 -19.21
C TYR A 179 19.75 2.00 -19.92
N HIS A 180 19.69 3.29 -19.63
CA HIS A 180 18.70 4.17 -20.26
C HIS A 180 19.14 4.56 -21.69
N GLU A 181 20.45 4.61 -21.92
CA GLU A 181 21.08 5.12 -23.13
C GLU A 181 21.05 4.10 -24.29
N HIS A 182 21.06 4.56 -25.53
CA HIS A 182 21.25 3.67 -26.68
C HIS A 182 22.68 3.13 -26.66
N ASN A 183 22.83 1.81 -26.73
CA ASN A 183 24.13 1.14 -26.69
C ASN A 183 24.35 0.25 -27.90
N ASP A 184 25.53 0.37 -28.49
CA ASP A 184 26.18 -0.76 -29.12
C ASP A 184 26.55 -1.74 -28.00
N TRP A 185 25.79 -2.84 -27.87
CA TRP A 185 26.05 -3.84 -26.84
C TRP A 185 27.41 -4.50 -27.06
N PRO A 186 28.35 -4.49 -26.09
CA PRO A 186 29.65 -5.10 -26.28
C PRO A 186 29.51 -6.61 -26.42
N LEU A 187 30.27 -7.24 -27.32
CA LEU A 187 30.10 -8.64 -27.70
C LEU A 187 30.08 -9.59 -26.49
N TRP A 188 30.93 -9.35 -25.48
CA TRP A 188 30.98 -10.14 -24.25
C TRP A 188 29.65 -10.17 -23.46
N ALA A 189 28.85 -9.10 -23.56
CA ALA A 189 27.55 -9.01 -22.90
C ALA A 189 26.44 -9.72 -23.71
N VAL A 190 26.58 -9.80 -25.03
CA VAL A 190 25.65 -10.51 -25.94
C VAL A 190 25.89 -12.03 -25.92
N GLU A 191 27.15 -12.45 -25.71
CA GLU A 191 27.55 -13.86 -25.62
C GLU A 191 27.36 -14.46 -24.23
N ASN A 192 27.32 -13.64 -23.17
CA ASN A 192 27.14 -14.08 -21.80
C ASN A 192 26.22 -13.10 -21.01
N PRO A 193 24.98 -13.51 -20.66
CA PRO A 193 24.09 -12.71 -19.82
C PRO A 193 24.61 -12.48 -18.39
N TRP A 194 25.56 -13.30 -17.93
CA TRP A 194 26.03 -13.42 -16.55
C TRP A 194 27.56 -13.21 -16.47
N PRO A 195 28.06 -11.98 -16.74
CA PRO A 195 29.49 -11.66 -16.75
C PRO A 195 30.17 -11.84 -15.39
N SER A 196 31.50 -11.95 -15.40
CA SER A 196 32.30 -11.96 -14.16
C SER A 196 32.36 -10.57 -13.50
N ARG A 197 32.68 -10.54 -12.20
CA ARG A 197 33.04 -9.32 -11.44
C ARG A 197 33.97 -8.40 -12.24
N ASP A 198 35.04 -8.96 -12.80
CA ASP A 198 36.10 -8.17 -13.43
C ASP A 198 35.60 -7.49 -14.71
N LYS A 199 34.76 -8.16 -15.52
CA LYS A 199 34.12 -7.54 -16.69
C LYS A 199 33.09 -6.46 -16.32
N LEU A 200 32.43 -6.56 -15.18
CA LEU A 200 31.57 -5.48 -14.67
C LEU A 200 32.38 -4.28 -14.16
N LEU A 201 33.52 -4.51 -13.49
CA LEU A 201 34.42 -3.44 -13.05
C LEU A 201 35.05 -2.69 -14.24
N GLU A 202 35.50 -3.44 -15.24
CA GLU A 202 35.97 -2.92 -16.54
C GLU A 202 34.88 -2.06 -17.19
N HIS A 203 33.64 -2.56 -17.28
CA HIS A 203 32.52 -1.78 -17.82
C HIS A 203 32.19 -0.51 -17.01
N PHE A 204 32.24 -0.56 -15.68
CA PHE A 204 32.05 0.65 -14.86
C PHE A 204 33.14 1.69 -15.10
N GLN A 205 34.39 1.26 -15.33
CA GLN A 205 35.51 2.14 -15.68
C GLN A 205 35.31 2.74 -17.08
N GLU A 206 35.09 1.91 -18.11
CA GLU A 206 34.83 2.31 -19.50
C GLU A 206 33.74 3.39 -19.60
N VAL A 207 32.59 3.17 -18.95
CA VAL A 207 31.46 4.09 -19.00
C VAL A 207 31.75 5.37 -18.22
N SER A 208 32.49 5.30 -17.12
CA SER A 208 32.88 6.47 -16.33
C SER A 208 33.89 7.36 -17.08
N GLU A 209 34.72 6.77 -17.95
CA GLU A 209 35.58 7.49 -18.88
C GLU A 209 34.78 8.09 -20.04
N LYS A 210 33.98 7.27 -20.73
CA LYS A 210 33.14 7.64 -21.88
C LYS A 210 32.19 8.82 -21.61
N PHE A 211 31.63 8.89 -20.41
CA PHE A 211 30.73 9.98 -19.99
C PHE A 211 31.43 11.11 -19.23
N GLY A 212 32.76 11.07 -19.08
CA GLY A 212 33.51 12.13 -18.41
C GLY A 212 33.22 12.25 -16.91
N ILE A 213 32.88 11.15 -16.23
CA ILE A 213 32.58 11.12 -14.80
C ILE A 213 33.87 11.21 -13.97
N LEU A 214 34.94 10.51 -14.38
CA LEU A 214 36.17 10.40 -13.58
C LEU A 214 36.85 11.73 -13.18
N PRO A 215 36.87 12.80 -14.00
CA PRO A 215 37.36 14.12 -13.58
C PRO A 215 36.67 14.72 -12.34
N HIS A 216 35.44 14.27 -12.04
CA HIS A 216 34.68 14.69 -10.86
C HIS A 216 34.92 13.79 -9.63
N CYS A 217 35.63 12.67 -9.79
CA CYS A 217 35.84 11.66 -8.75
C CYS A 217 37.13 11.91 -7.95
N ARG A 218 37.00 12.14 -6.63
CA ARG A 218 38.11 12.03 -5.68
C ARG A 218 38.11 10.63 -5.04
N MET A 219 38.84 9.72 -5.67
CA MET A 219 39.07 8.35 -5.18
C MET A 219 40.00 8.34 -3.95
N ASN A 220 40.11 7.19 -3.27
CA ASN A 220 40.88 6.99 -2.02
C ASN A 220 40.54 8.03 -0.92
N THR A 221 39.32 8.54 -0.89
CA THR A 221 38.90 9.68 -0.07
C THR A 221 37.69 9.31 0.79
N ASN A 222 37.91 9.23 2.10
CA ASN A 222 36.85 8.90 3.05
C ASN A 222 36.22 10.18 3.62
N VAL A 223 34.88 10.23 3.67
CA VAL A 223 34.14 11.29 4.37
C VAL A 223 34.07 10.92 5.85
N LYS A 224 34.46 11.85 6.74
CA LYS A 224 34.46 11.64 8.20
C LYS A 224 33.23 12.21 8.90
N SER A 225 32.75 13.38 8.47
CA SER A 225 31.64 14.07 9.12
C SER A 225 30.96 15.06 8.19
N LEU A 226 29.65 15.26 8.38
CA LEU A 226 28.83 16.29 7.74
C LEU A 226 28.36 17.33 8.77
N ASN A 227 28.52 18.61 8.46
CA ASN A 227 27.89 19.71 9.18
C ASN A 227 26.92 20.45 8.26
N VAL A 228 25.72 20.75 8.76
CA VAL A 228 24.72 21.57 8.07
C VAL A 228 24.88 23.01 8.56
N VAL A 229 25.12 23.93 7.63
CA VAL A 229 25.51 25.32 7.94
C VAL A 229 24.61 26.29 7.18
N GLY A 230 23.80 27.04 7.93
CA GLY A 230 22.85 28.04 7.44
C GLY A 230 21.99 28.57 8.58
N ARG A 231 21.24 29.65 8.37
CA ARG A 231 20.28 30.17 9.38
C ARG A 231 18.88 29.64 9.08
N ASP A 232 18.44 29.87 7.85
CA ASP A 232 17.12 29.48 7.35
C ASP A 232 17.23 28.21 6.48
N TYR A 233 16.18 27.39 6.42
CA TYR A 233 16.15 26.13 5.66
C TYR A 233 16.68 26.27 4.23
N TRP A 234 16.19 27.27 3.48
CA TRP A 234 16.61 27.55 2.10
C TRP A 234 18.06 28.07 1.97
N SER A 235 18.66 28.57 3.05
CA SER A 235 20.06 29.07 3.08
C SER A 235 21.10 27.99 3.43
N GLN A 236 20.65 26.77 3.77
CA GLN A 236 21.55 25.72 4.25
C GLN A 236 22.52 25.22 3.18
N THR A 237 23.77 25.03 3.63
CA THR A 237 24.90 24.46 2.90
C THR A 237 25.51 23.32 3.70
N TYR A 238 26.30 22.47 3.05
CA TYR A 238 26.79 21.22 3.61
C TYR A 238 28.31 21.21 3.64
N GLU A 239 28.90 21.20 4.84
CA GLU A 239 30.35 21.17 5.04
C GLU A 239 30.81 19.77 5.45
N LEU A 240 31.61 19.13 4.59
CA LEU A 240 32.09 17.78 4.79
C LEU A 240 33.57 17.80 5.12
N THR A 241 33.96 17.16 6.22
CA THR A 241 35.38 16.87 6.50
C THR A 241 35.76 15.56 5.81
N ILE A 242 36.76 15.61 4.95
CA ILE A 242 37.21 14.46 4.14
C ILE A 242 38.71 14.20 4.34
N LYS A 243 39.11 12.94 4.18
CA LYS A 243 40.50 12.47 4.30
C LYS A 243 40.87 11.64 3.08
N THR A 244 41.62 12.23 2.14
CA THR A 244 42.27 11.48 1.06
C THR A 244 43.51 10.76 1.60
N LYS A 245 43.72 9.51 1.18
CA LYS A 245 44.91 8.72 1.50
C LYS A 245 46.19 9.50 1.12
N GLY A 246 47.05 9.78 2.10
CA GLY A 246 48.30 10.52 1.89
C GLY A 246 48.17 12.06 1.85
N LYS A 247 47.00 12.62 2.17
CA LYS A 247 46.82 14.08 2.38
C LYS A 247 46.32 14.37 3.79
N ASP A 248 46.31 15.65 4.17
CA ASP A 248 45.64 16.12 5.38
C ASP A 248 44.12 16.16 5.23
N GLU A 249 43.42 16.56 6.30
CA GLU A 249 41.96 16.68 6.29
C GLU A 249 41.56 18.02 5.67
N GLU A 250 40.71 17.98 4.64
CA GLU A 250 40.17 19.16 3.98
C GLU A 250 38.66 19.26 4.22
N VAL A 251 38.12 20.48 4.26
CA VAL A 251 36.68 20.74 4.38
C VAL A 251 36.13 21.19 3.03
N VAL A 252 35.19 20.44 2.48
CA VAL A 252 34.52 20.75 1.20
C VAL A 252 33.10 21.21 1.47
N LYS A 253 32.67 22.29 0.80
CA LYS A 253 31.30 22.82 0.89
C LYS A 253 30.48 22.41 -0.33
N GLY A 254 29.23 22.00 -0.12
CA GLY A 254 28.29 21.61 -1.18
C GLY A 254 26.88 22.18 -0.99
N ALA A 255 26.12 22.19 -2.09
CA ALA A 255 24.71 22.58 -2.14
C ALA A 255 23.75 21.45 -1.75
N SER A 256 24.19 20.19 -1.88
CA SER A 256 23.49 18.99 -1.44
C SER A 256 24.46 17.84 -1.21
N VAL A 257 24.00 16.79 -0.54
CA VAL A 257 24.73 15.54 -0.30
C VAL A 257 23.82 14.36 -0.64
N ALA A 258 24.25 13.54 -1.60
CA ALA A 258 23.65 12.25 -1.92
C ALA A 258 24.62 11.13 -1.50
N PHE A 259 24.18 10.21 -0.66
CA PHE A 259 25.01 9.13 -0.11
C PHE A 259 24.48 7.75 -0.52
N PHE A 260 25.38 6.92 -1.06
CA PHE A 260 25.10 5.57 -1.50
C PHE A 260 26.07 4.59 -0.83
N PRO A 261 25.91 4.32 0.50
CA PRO A 261 26.81 3.42 1.23
C PRO A 261 26.75 1.98 0.72
N GLY A 262 25.59 1.56 0.21
CA GLY A 262 25.26 0.15 -0.01
C GLY A 262 25.02 -0.59 1.31
N ASN A 263 24.68 -1.88 1.19
CA ASN A 263 24.38 -2.76 2.34
C ASN A 263 25.26 -4.02 2.40
N LEU A 264 26.31 -4.09 1.57
CA LEU A 264 27.27 -5.21 1.53
C LEU A 264 28.66 -4.73 2.03
N THR A 265 28.68 -4.18 3.24
CA THR A 265 29.87 -3.52 3.80
C THR A 265 30.31 -4.09 5.16
N ASN A 266 29.35 -4.53 6.00
CA ASN A 266 29.58 -5.12 7.32
C ASN A 266 29.11 -6.61 7.38
N PRO A 267 29.99 -7.60 7.07
CA PRO A 267 29.61 -9.01 7.08
C PRO A 267 29.29 -9.53 8.50
N LYS A 268 28.22 -10.33 8.62
CA LYS A 268 27.84 -10.99 9.87
C LYS A 268 28.90 -12.00 10.29
N ARG A 269 29.56 -11.75 11.42
CA ARG A 269 30.56 -12.65 12.03
C ARG A 269 29.90 -13.54 13.08
N VAL A 270 30.24 -14.83 13.06
CA VAL A 270 29.86 -15.87 14.04
C VAL A 270 31.05 -16.81 14.19
N THR A 271 31.27 -17.30 15.42
CA THR A 271 32.30 -18.27 15.79
C THR A 271 31.63 -19.44 16.51
N TYR A 272 31.89 -20.66 16.04
CA TYR A 272 31.39 -21.90 16.62
C TYR A 272 32.39 -22.43 17.68
N PRO A 273 31.93 -23.23 18.66
CA PRO A 273 32.85 -23.90 19.59
C PRO A 273 33.77 -24.88 18.85
N GLY A 274 35.06 -24.86 19.18
CA GLY A 274 36.06 -25.81 18.65
C GLY A 274 36.67 -25.44 17.31
N GLU A 275 36.47 -24.23 16.77
CA GLU A 275 37.11 -23.77 15.52
C GLU A 275 38.65 -23.76 15.60
N ASP A 276 39.21 -23.62 16.80
CA ASP A 276 40.62 -23.80 17.15
C ASP A 276 41.12 -25.25 17.01
N THR A 277 40.20 -26.22 16.93
CA THR A 277 40.47 -27.66 16.80
C THR A 277 40.03 -28.23 15.45
N PHE A 278 39.73 -27.39 14.45
CA PHE A 278 39.33 -27.83 13.11
C PHE A 278 40.55 -27.96 12.17
N ASP A 279 40.71 -29.10 11.49
CA ASP A 279 41.90 -29.43 10.69
C ASP A 279 41.91 -28.78 9.29
N GLY A 280 41.21 -27.66 9.10
CA GLY A 280 40.86 -27.11 7.78
C GLY A 280 40.62 -25.60 7.78
N ASP A 281 40.35 -25.01 6.62
CA ASP A 281 40.13 -23.56 6.52
C ASP A 281 38.70 -23.17 6.93
N ILE A 282 38.57 -22.12 7.74
CA ILE A 282 37.30 -21.50 8.11
C ILE A 282 37.31 -20.05 7.64
N VAL A 283 36.50 -19.75 6.63
CA VAL A 283 36.47 -18.46 5.92
C VAL A 283 35.04 -17.99 5.70
N TYR A 284 34.85 -16.77 5.15
CA TYR A 284 33.53 -16.16 4.99
C TYR A 284 32.94 -16.25 3.58
N GLY A 285 33.57 -17.00 2.65
CA GLY A 285 33.03 -17.27 1.29
C GLY A 285 32.79 -16.04 0.39
N ILE A 286 33.25 -14.88 0.84
CA ILE A 286 33.19 -13.57 0.18
C ILE A 286 34.60 -12.97 0.15
N SER A 287 34.84 -12.07 -0.80
CA SER A 287 36.14 -11.47 -1.15
C SER A 287 37.19 -12.48 -1.64
N SER A 288 38.22 -12.00 -2.33
CA SER A 288 39.37 -12.83 -2.77
C SER A 288 40.33 -13.20 -1.62
N GLN A 289 39.82 -13.46 -0.40
CA GLN A 289 40.60 -13.87 0.78
C GLN A 289 40.83 -15.38 0.87
N PHE A 290 40.04 -16.19 0.14
CA PHE A 290 40.17 -17.65 0.10
C PHE A 290 40.54 -18.11 -1.31
N ASP A 291 41.53 -19.01 -1.39
CA ASP A 291 41.87 -19.70 -2.63
C ASP A 291 41.00 -20.95 -2.78
N TYR A 292 40.05 -20.89 -3.71
CA TYR A 292 39.16 -22.01 -4.01
C TYR A 292 39.88 -23.21 -4.65
N SER A 293 41.14 -23.09 -5.10
CA SER A 293 41.93 -24.26 -5.53
C SER A 293 41.99 -25.36 -4.46
N LYS A 294 41.94 -24.95 -3.18
CA LYS A 294 41.93 -25.82 -2.01
C LYS A 294 40.70 -26.73 -1.89
N VAL A 295 39.55 -26.43 -2.52
CA VAL A 295 38.34 -27.26 -2.35
C VAL A 295 38.36 -28.52 -3.22
N ARG A 296 39.22 -28.54 -4.25
CA ARG A 296 39.37 -29.64 -5.21
C ARG A 296 39.50 -30.99 -4.52
N GLY A 297 38.65 -31.95 -4.88
CA GLY A 297 38.64 -33.31 -4.34
C GLY A 297 38.25 -33.43 -2.87
N ASN A 298 37.80 -32.36 -2.21
CA ASN A 298 37.43 -32.38 -0.79
C ASN A 298 35.95 -32.02 -0.56
N SER A 299 35.40 -32.43 0.60
CA SER A 299 34.06 -32.02 1.02
C SER A 299 34.06 -30.66 1.72
N VAL A 300 33.05 -29.82 1.43
CA VAL A 300 32.93 -28.42 1.88
C VAL A 300 31.60 -28.20 2.61
N MET A 301 31.61 -27.40 3.68
CA MET A 301 30.39 -26.88 4.31
C MET A 301 30.17 -25.42 3.89
N ILE A 302 28.98 -25.11 3.41
CA ILE A 302 28.46 -23.75 3.24
C ILE A 302 27.48 -23.47 4.38
N VAL A 303 27.64 -22.34 5.08
CA VAL A 303 26.73 -21.95 6.16
C VAL A 303 25.88 -20.76 5.73
N GLY A 304 24.58 -20.95 5.63
CA GLY A 304 23.62 -19.95 5.15
C GLY A 304 22.95 -20.34 3.81
N SER A 305 21.89 -19.61 3.47
CA SER A 305 21.03 -19.89 2.30
C SER A 305 20.83 -18.70 1.35
N GLY A 306 21.52 -17.57 1.61
CA GLY A 306 21.38 -16.34 0.82
C GLY A 306 22.11 -16.33 -0.53
N ALA A 307 22.10 -15.18 -1.19
CA ALA A 307 22.59 -15.04 -2.58
C ALA A 307 24.02 -15.55 -2.83
N PHE A 308 24.99 -15.17 -1.97
CA PHE A 308 26.36 -15.67 -2.04
C PHE A 308 26.50 -17.17 -1.73
N ALA A 309 25.57 -17.79 -0.98
CA ALA A 309 25.59 -19.24 -0.72
C ALA A 309 25.28 -20.02 -2.00
N VAL A 310 24.28 -19.58 -2.77
CA VAL A 310 23.95 -20.14 -4.10
C VAL A 310 25.11 -19.91 -5.09
N GLU A 311 25.78 -18.75 -5.06
CA GLU A 311 26.99 -18.52 -5.86
C GLU A 311 28.13 -19.49 -5.47
N ASN A 312 28.38 -19.69 -4.17
CA ASN A 312 29.45 -20.55 -3.70
C ASN A 312 29.20 -22.04 -4.03
N VAL A 313 27.94 -22.50 -4.12
CA VAL A 313 27.65 -23.86 -4.64
C VAL A 313 28.17 -24.01 -6.06
N ARG A 314 27.95 -23.03 -6.95
CA ARG A 314 28.53 -23.03 -8.30
C ARG A 314 30.06 -22.97 -8.27
N THR A 315 30.65 -22.14 -7.43
CA THR A 315 32.12 -22.07 -7.31
C THR A 315 32.74 -23.38 -6.81
N CYS A 316 32.06 -24.13 -5.94
CA CYS A 316 32.51 -25.46 -5.54
C CYS A 316 32.46 -26.49 -6.69
N VAL A 317 31.50 -26.38 -7.63
CA VAL A 317 31.53 -27.20 -8.87
C VAL A 317 32.69 -26.78 -9.77
N GLU A 318 32.86 -25.48 -9.98
CA GLU A 318 33.92 -24.87 -10.81
C GLU A 318 35.35 -25.20 -10.36
N PHE A 319 35.53 -25.49 -9.06
CA PHE A 319 36.81 -25.88 -8.48
C PHE A 319 36.88 -27.38 -8.09
N GLU A 320 36.02 -28.21 -8.68
CA GLU A 320 36.07 -29.68 -8.57
C GLU A 320 35.99 -30.19 -7.11
N ALA A 321 35.16 -29.57 -6.27
CA ALA A 321 34.88 -30.09 -4.93
C ALA A 321 34.28 -31.50 -4.98
N GLN A 322 34.48 -32.31 -3.93
CA GLN A 322 33.89 -33.65 -3.86
C GLN A 322 32.40 -33.61 -3.54
N LYS A 323 32.00 -32.80 -2.55
CA LYS A 323 30.61 -32.65 -2.09
C LYS A 323 30.42 -31.32 -1.33
N VAL A 324 29.22 -30.75 -1.39
CA VAL A 324 28.83 -29.53 -0.67
C VAL A 324 27.69 -29.82 0.32
N TYR A 325 27.89 -29.43 1.57
CA TYR A 325 26.87 -29.45 2.62
C TYR A 325 26.40 -28.02 2.91
N MET A 326 25.18 -27.69 2.50
CA MET A 326 24.60 -26.34 2.65
C MET A 326 23.70 -26.33 3.88
N VAL A 327 24.22 -25.82 5.00
CA VAL A 327 23.57 -25.85 6.32
C VAL A 327 22.93 -24.51 6.64
N CYS A 328 21.65 -24.47 6.98
CA CYS A 328 20.98 -23.26 7.43
C CYS A 328 19.86 -23.51 8.44
N ARG A 329 19.55 -22.51 9.26
CA ARG A 329 18.45 -22.58 10.26
C ARG A 329 17.04 -22.59 9.63
N ARG A 330 16.86 -22.04 8.42
CA ARG A 330 15.59 -22.00 7.66
C ARG A 330 15.89 -21.89 6.17
N LYS A 331 15.35 -22.79 5.33
CA LYS A 331 15.55 -22.77 3.87
C LYS A 331 14.92 -21.52 3.24
N THR A 332 15.71 -20.69 2.55
CA THR A 332 15.18 -19.60 1.73
C THR A 332 14.94 -20.05 0.30
N ILE A 333 14.05 -19.37 -0.41
CA ILE A 333 13.79 -19.62 -1.83
C ILE A 333 15.04 -19.22 -2.64
N SER A 334 15.51 -20.15 -3.46
CA SER A 334 16.44 -19.89 -4.57
C SER A 334 15.65 -19.70 -5.86
N MET A 335 16.16 -18.90 -6.79
CA MET A 335 15.47 -18.51 -8.01
C MET A 335 16.22 -19.02 -9.26
N PRO A 336 15.56 -19.67 -10.21
CA PRO A 336 16.16 -20.00 -11.50
C PRO A 336 16.48 -18.75 -12.31
N ARG A 337 17.56 -18.78 -13.10
CA ARG A 337 17.98 -17.67 -13.96
C ARG A 337 16.88 -17.23 -14.93
N LEU A 338 16.12 -18.18 -15.50
CA LEU A 338 15.00 -17.86 -16.39
C LEU A 338 13.80 -17.22 -15.67
N THR A 339 13.58 -17.46 -14.38
CA THR A 339 12.58 -16.70 -13.60
C THR A 339 13.04 -15.27 -13.37
N SER A 340 14.34 -15.04 -13.11
CA SER A 340 14.92 -13.69 -13.05
C SER A 340 14.75 -12.95 -14.39
N TRP A 341 15.13 -13.58 -15.49
CA TRP A 341 14.94 -13.03 -16.83
C TRP A 341 13.46 -12.75 -17.15
N LEU A 342 12.52 -13.62 -16.74
CA LEU A 342 11.08 -13.43 -16.96
C LEU A 342 10.53 -12.20 -16.22
N ILE A 343 10.95 -12.00 -14.96
CA ILE A 343 10.64 -10.79 -14.17
C ILE A 343 11.28 -9.54 -14.79
N ASN A 344 12.45 -9.68 -15.40
CA ASN A 344 13.19 -8.56 -15.99
C ASN A 344 12.74 -8.20 -17.40
N GLN A 345 12.20 -9.13 -18.20
CA GLN A 345 11.66 -8.82 -19.53
C GLN A 345 10.22 -8.32 -19.51
N SER A 346 9.51 -8.37 -18.37
CA SER A 346 8.09 -8.03 -18.32
C SER A 346 7.82 -6.53 -18.44
N TYR A 347 6.65 -6.15 -18.94
CA TYR A 347 6.16 -4.77 -18.95
C TYR A 347 5.80 -4.31 -17.53
N ASP A 348 4.88 -5.02 -16.89
CA ASP A 348 4.43 -4.80 -15.51
C ASP A 348 5.15 -5.71 -14.50
N SER A 349 4.93 -5.46 -13.20
CA SER A 349 5.47 -6.31 -12.13
C SER A 349 4.80 -7.70 -12.11
N LEU A 350 5.58 -8.77 -12.15
CA LEU A 350 5.08 -10.15 -12.08
C LEU A 350 4.52 -10.46 -10.69
N SER A 351 3.35 -11.11 -10.61
CA SER A 351 2.80 -11.54 -9.32
C SER A 351 3.68 -12.62 -8.66
N ALA A 352 3.68 -12.66 -7.33
CA ALA A 352 4.37 -13.69 -6.55
C ALA A 352 3.87 -15.11 -6.91
N LYS A 353 2.60 -15.24 -7.29
CA LYS A 353 2.02 -16.46 -7.85
C LYS A 353 2.75 -16.90 -9.13
N LEU A 354 2.72 -16.07 -10.18
CA LEU A 354 3.31 -16.41 -11.47
C LEU A 354 4.83 -16.59 -11.36
N THR A 355 5.45 -15.86 -10.42
CA THR A 355 6.85 -16.03 -10.01
C THR A 355 7.12 -17.45 -9.50
N LEU A 356 6.34 -17.97 -8.54
CA LEU A 356 6.48 -19.35 -8.04
C LEU A 356 6.10 -20.41 -9.09
N GLU A 357 5.10 -20.16 -9.93
CA GLU A 357 4.70 -21.05 -11.03
C GLU A 357 5.81 -21.15 -12.10
N SER A 358 6.59 -20.09 -12.32
CA SER A 358 7.76 -20.12 -13.22
C SER A 358 8.99 -20.81 -12.62
N MET A 359 9.08 -20.94 -11.29
CA MET A 359 10.14 -21.70 -10.61
C MET A 359 9.90 -23.21 -10.62
N GLU A 360 8.63 -23.64 -10.74
CA GLU A 360 8.20 -25.02 -10.59
C GLU A 360 9.04 -26.06 -11.39
N PRO A 361 9.44 -25.82 -12.66
CA PRO A 361 10.23 -26.79 -13.42
C PRO A 361 11.57 -27.15 -12.78
N MET A 362 12.21 -26.23 -12.04
CA MET A 362 13.46 -26.48 -11.30
C MET A 362 13.22 -27.08 -9.91
N TYR A 363 12.13 -26.70 -9.25
CA TYR A 363 11.76 -27.24 -7.94
C TYR A 363 11.29 -28.70 -8.02
N ASN A 364 10.62 -29.08 -9.12
CA ASN A 364 10.28 -30.46 -9.43
C ASN A 364 11.51 -31.36 -9.64
N LEU A 365 12.63 -30.85 -10.20
CA LEU A 365 13.87 -31.63 -10.34
C LEU A 365 14.51 -32.02 -9.01
N ILE A 366 14.35 -31.19 -7.97
CA ILE A 366 14.90 -31.44 -6.62
C ILE A 366 13.88 -32.09 -5.67
N GLY A 367 12.65 -32.36 -6.14
CA GLY A 367 11.60 -33.01 -5.36
C GLY A 367 11.07 -32.17 -4.19
N VAL A 368 11.04 -30.84 -4.31
CA VAL A 368 10.60 -29.94 -3.22
C VAL A 368 9.51 -28.98 -3.72
N ASP A 369 8.35 -28.94 -3.06
CA ASP A 369 7.31 -27.94 -3.32
C ASP A 369 7.77 -26.54 -2.88
N GLN A 370 7.93 -25.60 -3.82
CA GLN A 370 8.28 -24.20 -3.52
C GLN A 370 7.22 -23.48 -2.67
N TRP A 371 5.97 -23.94 -2.68
CA TRP A 371 4.89 -23.40 -1.87
C TRP A 371 4.93 -23.85 -0.40
N SER A 372 5.76 -24.84 -0.07
CA SER A 372 5.96 -25.33 1.31
C SER A 372 7.00 -24.54 2.12
N TYR A 373 7.68 -23.57 1.49
CA TYR A 373 8.71 -22.76 2.16
C TYR A 373 8.10 -21.78 3.16
N TYR A 374 8.75 -21.59 4.31
CA TYR A 374 8.36 -20.60 5.33
C TYR A 374 8.20 -19.17 4.77
N ALA A 375 8.83 -18.91 3.63
CA ALA A 375 8.82 -17.63 2.94
C ALA A 375 7.57 -17.37 2.10
N VAL A 376 6.71 -18.38 1.85
CA VAL A 376 5.48 -18.21 1.07
C VAL A 376 4.29 -18.11 2.02
N SER A 377 3.56 -17.00 1.95
CA SER A 377 2.22 -16.90 2.50
C SER A 377 1.22 -16.85 1.35
N ALA A 378 0.19 -17.69 1.40
CA ALA A 378 -0.85 -17.77 0.37
C ALA A 378 -2.20 -18.15 0.99
N ASN A 379 -3.29 -17.64 0.43
CA ASN A 379 -4.63 -18.13 0.76
C ASN A 379 -4.91 -19.51 0.13
N GLU A 380 -5.93 -20.23 0.61
CA GLU A 380 -6.28 -21.59 0.13
C GLU A 380 -6.38 -21.69 -1.40
N SER A 381 -6.96 -20.67 -2.06
CA SER A 381 -7.13 -20.63 -3.51
C SER A 381 -5.87 -20.24 -4.30
N ARG A 382 -4.74 -19.97 -3.62
CA ARG A 382 -3.50 -19.40 -4.19
C ARG A 382 -3.79 -18.25 -5.15
N THR A 383 -4.61 -17.28 -4.72
CA THR A 383 -4.98 -16.06 -5.48
C THR A 383 -4.41 -14.78 -4.86
N SER A 384 -4.17 -14.79 -3.56
CA SER A 384 -3.32 -13.81 -2.88
C SER A 384 -2.08 -14.55 -2.39
N VAL A 385 -0.90 -14.04 -2.75
CA VAL A 385 0.40 -14.68 -2.48
C VAL A 385 1.42 -13.59 -2.16
N THR A 386 2.18 -13.80 -1.09
CA THR A 386 3.27 -12.95 -0.62
C THR A 386 4.52 -13.81 -0.46
N ILE A 387 5.67 -13.32 -0.93
CA ILE A 387 6.97 -13.92 -0.59
C ILE A 387 7.69 -12.99 0.40
N LYS A 388 7.97 -13.51 1.60
CA LYS A 388 8.63 -12.79 2.70
C LYS A 388 9.80 -13.59 3.27
N GLN A 389 11.04 -13.17 2.99
CA GLN A 389 12.25 -13.81 3.52
C GLN A 389 13.37 -12.82 3.88
N LYS A 390 14.10 -13.12 4.95
CA LYS A 390 15.18 -12.29 5.51
C LYS A 390 16.50 -12.33 4.70
N SER A 391 16.41 -12.55 3.40
CA SER A 391 17.49 -12.38 2.42
C SER A 391 16.94 -12.17 1.01
N ARG A 392 17.72 -11.51 0.14
CA ARG A 392 17.51 -11.58 -1.33
C ARG A 392 17.55 -13.04 -1.81
N PHE A 393 16.89 -13.32 -2.94
CA PHE A 393 16.98 -14.64 -3.60
C PHE A 393 18.42 -14.91 -4.03
N GLY A 394 18.89 -16.15 -3.89
CA GLY A 394 20.04 -16.61 -4.66
C GLY A 394 19.58 -17.04 -6.04
N ILE A 395 20.07 -16.35 -7.08
CA ILE A 395 19.74 -16.67 -8.47
C ILE A 395 20.89 -17.51 -9.05
N GLY A 396 20.57 -18.68 -9.61
CA GLY A 396 21.56 -19.58 -10.21
C GLY A 396 21.09 -21.02 -10.34
N ASP A 397 21.17 -21.57 -11.55
CA ASP A 397 20.60 -22.89 -11.88
C ASP A 397 21.45 -24.07 -11.37
N VAL A 398 22.77 -23.84 -11.20
CA VAL A 398 23.74 -24.86 -10.73
C VAL A 398 23.40 -25.39 -9.34
N TYR A 399 22.75 -24.59 -8.48
CA TYR A 399 22.24 -25.04 -7.19
C TYR A 399 21.20 -26.16 -7.35
N PHE A 400 20.28 -26.03 -8.31
CA PHE A 400 19.26 -27.06 -8.57
C PHE A 400 19.87 -28.31 -9.19
N LEU A 401 20.80 -28.17 -10.14
CA LEU A 401 21.55 -29.29 -10.72
C LEU A 401 22.32 -30.07 -9.66
N GLY A 402 23.09 -29.38 -8.81
CA GLY A 402 23.88 -30.00 -7.75
C GLY A 402 23.01 -30.65 -6.66
N MET A 403 21.84 -30.08 -6.35
CA MET A 403 20.86 -30.70 -5.45
C MET A 403 20.23 -31.97 -6.07
N ALA A 404 19.91 -31.94 -7.37
CA ALA A 404 19.25 -33.06 -8.05
C ALA A 404 20.16 -34.30 -8.21
N CYS A 405 21.46 -34.10 -8.49
CA CYS A 405 22.42 -35.22 -8.55
C CYS A 405 22.99 -35.63 -7.18
N GLY A 406 22.73 -34.87 -6.11
CA GLY A 406 23.21 -35.16 -4.75
C GLY A 406 24.61 -34.63 -4.39
N PHE A 407 25.23 -33.85 -5.29
CA PHE A 407 26.47 -33.10 -5.05
C PHE A 407 26.32 -32.03 -3.95
N CYS A 408 25.17 -31.36 -3.93
CA CYS A 408 24.78 -30.39 -2.91
C CYS A 408 23.73 -31.04 -2.00
N GLU A 409 23.89 -30.87 -0.68
CA GLU A 409 22.92 -31.36 0.30
C GLU A 409 22.47 -30.22 1.23
N HIS A 410 21.21 -29.78 1.07
CA HIS A 410 20.64 -28.65 1.82
C HIS A 410 19.97 -29.10 3.12
N ILE A 411 20.70 -28.93 4.23
CA ILE A 411 20.39 -29.38 5.60
C ILE A 411 19.77 -28.23 6.40
N VAL A 412 18.68 -28.52 7.14
CA VAL A 412 18.04 -27.57 8.07
C VAL A 412 18.49 -27.88 9.49
N ASP A 413 19.51 -27.17 9.96
CA ASP A 413 20.13 -27.36 11.28
C ASP A 413 21.03 -26.15 11.61
N ASP A 414 21.68 -26.15 12.77
CA ASP A 414 22.76 -25.22 13.12
C ASP A 414 24.00 -25.98 13.65
N THR A 415 25.15 -25.30 13.72
CA THR A 415 26.43 -25.90 14.13
C THR A 415 26.60 -25.83 15.64
N LYS A 416 26.59 -27.00 16.30
CA LYS A 416 26.77 -27.14 17.74
C LYS A 416 28.23 -27.00 18.16
N ARG A 417 29.14 -27.61 17.39
CA ARG A 417 30.61 -27.45 17.50
C ARG A 417 31.30 -28.05 16.28
N VAL A 418 32.56 -27.70 16.06
CA VAL A 418 33.45 -28.38 15.09
C VAL A 418 34.60 -29.07 15.85
N SER A 419 35.22 -30.08 15.23
CA SER A 419 36.29 -30.88 15.84
C SER A 419 37.00 -31.74 14.78
N GLY A 420 38.31 -31.61 14.61
CA GLY A 420 39.07 -32.28 13.56
C GLY A 420 38.51 -31.95 12.17
N LYS A 421 38.14 -32.97 11.38
CA LYS A 421 37.37 -32.83 10.12
C LYS A 421 35.87 -33.14 10.26
N THR A 422 35.32 -32.97 11.46
CA THR A 422 33.92 -33.28 11.78
C THR A 422 33.17 -32.04 12.27
N ILE A 423 32.02 -31.76 11.66
CA ILE A 423 31.03 -30.80 12.15
C ILE A 423 29.94 -31.58 12.90
N HIS A 424 29.63 -31.12 14.11
CA HIS A 424 28.53 -31.64 14.92
C HIS A 424 27.36 -30.66 14.87
N LEU A 425 26.21 -31.12 14.40
CA LEU A 425 24.99 -30.32 14.28
C LEU A 425 24.07 -30.51 15.51
N PHE A 426 23.07 -29.64 15.70
CA PHE A 426 22.19 -29.72 16.86
C PHE A 426 21.21 -30.90 16.83
N SER A 427 20.83 -31.40 15.66
CA SER A 427 20.07 -32.67 15.53
C SER A 427 20.83 -33.92 16.02
N GLY A 428 22.12 -33.79 16.36
CA GLY A 428 23.02 -34.91 16.64
C GLY A 428 23.67 -35.51 15.39
N ARG A 429 23.22 -35.12 14.19
CA ARG A 429 23.88 -35.47 12.92
C ARG A 429 25.33 -34.96 12.91
N ARG A 430 26.22 -35.74 12.32
CA ARG A 430 27.61 -35.40 12.06
C ARG A 430 27.84 -35.27 10.56
N LEU A 431 28.68 -34.32 10.17
CA LEU A 431 29.24 -34.22 8.83
C LEU A 431 30.74 -34.51 8.96
N GLU A 432 31.21 -35.59 8.35
CA GLU A 432 32.58 -36.09 8.50
C GLU A 432 33.38 -35.85 7.21
N ASN A 433 34.71 -35.81 7.33
CA ASN A 433 35.66 -35.51 6.25
C ASN A 433 35.47 -34.13 5.59
N VAL A 434 34.88 -33.16 6.30
CA VAL A 434 34.76 -31.79 5.80
C VAL A 434 36.09 -31.05 6.00
N SER A 435 36.52 -30.39 4.94
CA SER A 435 37.84 -29.73 4.82
C SER A 435 37.80 -28.22 4.97
N HIS A 436 36.68 -27.60 4.59
CA HIS A 436 36.52 -26.15 4.48
C HIS A 436 35.13 -25.72 4.95
N ILE A 437 35.04 -24.60 5.67
CA ILE A 437 33.78 -24.02 6.13
C ILE A 437 33.65 -22.59 5.57
N LEU A 438 32.61 -22.35 4.76
CA LEU A 438 32.31 -21.09 4.10
C LEU A 438 31.12 -20.40 4.78
N LYS A 439 31.40 -19.47 5.71
CA LYS A 439 30.42 -18.74 6.54
C LYS A 439 29.72 -17.62 5.77
N LEU A 440 28.60 -17.94 5.13
CA LEU A 440 27.86 -17.05 4.21
C LEU A 440 26.58 -16.49 4.86
N LEU A 441 26.80 -15.81 5.98
CA LEU A 441 25.78 -15.41 6.95
C LEU A 441 25.04 -14.09 6.63
N GLY A 442 25.39 -13.44 5.52
CA GLY A 442 24.87 -12.13 5.12
C GLY A 442 25.55 -10.95 5.83
N PHE A 443 24.88 -9.80 5.85
CA PHE A 443 25.43 -8.52 6.31
C PHE A 443 24.53 -7.86 7.36
N ASN A 444 25.12 -6.96 8.16
CA ASN A 444 24.47 -6.02 9.06
C ASN A 444 24.42 -4.63 8.43
N GLY A 445 23.53 -3.75 8.91
CA GLY A 445 23.64 -2.32 8.62
C GLY A 445 24.80 -1.64 9.37
N GLU A 446 25.15 -0.43 8.97
CA GLU A 446 26.14 0.42 9.65
C GLU A 446 25.49 1.70 10.18
N PHE A 447 25.21 1.77 11.49
CA PHE A 447 24.66 2.99 12.13
C PHE A 447 25.56 4.23 11.99
N GLU A 448 26.85 4.05 11.65
CA GLU A 448 27.74 5.15 11.28
C GLU A 448 27.25 5.93 10.05
N ASN A 449 26.47 5.32 9.16
CA ASN A 449 25.90 6.02 8.00
C ASN A 449 24.76 6.98 8.41
N ASP A 450 23.91 6.58 9.36
CA ASP A 450 22.91 7.47 9.98
C ASP A 450 23.58 8.60 10.74
N ARG A 451 24.61 8.29 11.54
CA ARG A 451 25.43 9.26 12.29
C ARG A 451 26.11 10.26 11.36
N LEU A 452 26.64 9.80 10.21
CA LEU A 452 27.29 10.65 9.21
C LEU A 452 26.32 11.65 8.59
N LEU A 453 25.11 11.25 8.17
CA LEU A 453 24.10 12.18 7.63
C LEU A 453 23.26 12.90 8.68
N LYS A 454 23.45 12.56 9.96
CA LYS A 454 22.66 13.03 11.11
C LYS A 454 21.17 12.73 10.92
N ILE A 455 20.87 11.50 10.53
CA ILE A 455 19.51 10.98 10.38
C ILE A 455 18.91 10.77 11.78
N LYS A 456 17.64 11.19 11.93
CA LYS A 456 16.75 10.72 12.99
C LYS A 456 15.67 9.85 12.37
N ASP A 457 14.98 10.45 11.40
CA ASP A 457 13.82 9.89 10.72
C ASP A 457 14.03 10.06 9.21
N LEU A 458 13.89 8.95 8.46
CA LEU A 458 14.01 8.92 7.00
C LEU A 458 12.63 9.08 6.36
N TYR A 459 12.44 10.15 5.59
CA TYR A 459 11.21 10.41 4.85
C TYR A 459 11.38 9.97 3.40
N GLY A 460 10.88 8.78 3.06
CA GLY A 460 11.18 8.11 1.80
C GLY A 460 12.67 7.82 1.65
N TRP A 461 13.39 8.73 0.98
CA TRP A 461 14.85 8.67 0.76
C TRP A 461 15.63 9.84 1.41
N TRP A 462 14.93 10.74 2.11
CA TRP A 462 15.49 12.02 2.55
C TRP A 462 15.59 12.12 4.08
N ALA A 463 16.77 12.48 4.58
CA ALA A 463 17.03 12.55 6.01
C ALA A 463 16.36 13.78 6.64
N ASN A 464 15.48 13.58 7.62
CA ASN A 464 14.83 14.64 8.40
C ASN A 464 14.12 15.70 7.52
N LYS A 465 13.36 15.27 6.51
CA LYS A 465 12.56 16.13 5.59
C LYS A 465 13.37 17.09 4.69
N ASP A 466 14.66 16.87 4.49
CA ASP A 466 15.55 17.77 3.74
C ASP A 466 15.90 17.20 2.35
N PHE A 467 15.30 17.76 1.29
CA PHE A 467 15.46 17.29 -0.10
C PHE A 467 16.92 17.27 -0.60
N ARG A 468 17.84 17.95 0.10
CA ARG A 468 19.27 18.02 -0.22
C ARG A 468 20.12 17.00 0.52
N ARG A 469 19.59 16.24 1.49
CA ARG A 469 20.27 15.11 2.15
C ARG A 469 19.60 13.80 1.77
N TYR A 470 20.06 13.24 0.66
CA TYR A 470 19.52 12.03 0.04
C TYR A 470 20.35 10.80 0.43
N ILE A 471 19.69 9.69 0.77
CA ILE A 471 20.36 8.41 1.02
C ILE A 471 19.53 7.25 0.48
N VAL A 472 20.21 6.35 -0.23
CA VAL A 472 19.60 5.13 -0.76
C VAL A 472 20.56 3.96 -0.66
N ALA A 473 20.04 2.81 -0.25
CA ALA A 473 20.71 1.52 -0.31
C ALA A 473 19.71 0.43 -0.74
N GLU A 474 20.21 -0.72 -1.22
CA GLU A 474 19.36 -1.82 -1.70
C GLU A 474 18.59 -2.48 -0.55
N PRO A 475 17.26 -2.67 -0.65
CA PRO A 475 16.50 -3.43 0.35
C PRO A 475 17.08 -4.85 0.52
N ILE A 476 17.50 -5.19 1.74
CA ILE A 476 18.23 -6.43 2.03
C ILE A 476 17.35 -7.68 2.14
N TYR A 477 16.03 -7.50 2.25
CA TYR A 477 15.03 -8.56 2.42
C TYR A 477 14.04 -8.55 1.26
N VAL A 478 13.38 -9.69 1.04
CA VAL A 478 12.21 -9.77 0.16
C VAL A 478 10.97 -9.72 1.03
N ASP A 479 10.08 -8.78 0.75
CA ASP A 479 8.68 -8.77 1.20
C ASP A 479 7.86 -8.16 0.06
N ALA A 480 7.21 -9.02 -0.73
CA ALA A 480 6.59 -8.62 -1.99
C ALA A 480 5.45 -9.54 -2.43
N ASN A 481 4.38 -8.91 -2.94
CA ASN A 481 3.28 -9.57 -3.66
C ASN A 481 3.49 -9.53 -5.19
N ASN A 482 4.27 -8.56 -5.68
CA ASN A 482 4.63 -8.41 -7.10
C ASN A 482 6.09 -7.98 -7.24
N PHE A 483 6.75 -8.39 -8.32
CA PHE A 483 8.17 -8.19 -8.62
C PHE A 483 8.36 -7.33 -9.87
N GLY A 484 8.79 -6.08 -9.70
CA GLY A 484 9.06 -5.16 -10.82
C GLY A 484 10.37 -5.43 -11.56
N SER A 485 11.41 -5.89 -10.84
CA SER A 485 12.69 -6.37 -11.35
C SER A 485 13.38 -7.20 -10.26
N THR A 486 14.27 -8.12 -10.63
CA THR A 486 15.24 -8.71 -9.68
C THR A 486 16.52 -7.87 -9.57
N SER A 487 16.82 -7.06 -10.60
CA SER A 487 18.04 -6.28 -10.78
C SER A 487 17.99 -4.89 -10.13
N PHE A 488 19.17 -4.27 -10.02
CA PHE A 488 19.39 -3.02 -9.32
C PHE A 488 19.34 -1.77 -10.22
N SER A 489 19.77 -1.85 -11.49
CA SER A 489 19.87 -0.67 -12.37
C SER A 489 18.55 0.06 -12.64
N PRO A 490 17.39 -0.62 -12.79
CA PRO A 490 16.10 0.07 -12.91
C PRO A 490 15.78 0.94 -11.68
N GLY A 491 16.10 0.44 -10.48
CA GLY A 491 16.00 1.21 -9.24
C GLY A 491 17.03 2.35 -9.18
N ALA A 492 18.28 2.08 -9.54
CA ALA A 492 19.36 3.08 -9.56
C ALA A 492 19.03 4.31 -10.43
N ILE A 493 18.29 4.11 -11.52
CA ILE A 493 17.83 5.19 -12.41
C ILE A 493 16.66 5.94 -11.79
N MET A 494 15.64 5.24 -11.29
CA MET A 494 14.54 5.86 -10.54
C MET A 494 15.05 6.78 -9.42
N TRP A 495 16.02 6.30 -8.62
CA TRP A 495 16.61 7.07 -7.53
C TRP A 495 17.46 8.26 -8.02
N ALA A 496 18.26 8.07 -9.06
CA ALA A 496 19.03 9.16 -9.66
C ALA A 496 18.13 10.27 -10.21
N GLU A 497 17.08 9.91 -10.97
CA GLU A 497 16.13 10.86 -11.54
C GLU A 497 15.30 11.56 -10.46
N GLN A 498 14.81 10.83 -9.45
CA GLN A 498 14.08 11.43 -8.31
C GLN A 498 14.91 12.52 -7.62
N GLN A 499 16.22 12.29 -7.39
CA GLN A 499 17.05 13.28 -6.71
C GLN A 499 17.48 14.45 -7.61
N VAL A 500 17.82 14.22 -8.89
CA VAL A 500 18.10 15.32 -9.84
C VAL A 500 16.87 16.22 -9.99
N TYR A 501 15.70 15.61 -10.14
CA TYR A 501 14.43 16.31 -10.30
C TYR A 501 14.07 17.13 -9.06
N MET A 502 14.20 16.57 -7.84
CA MET A 502 13.93 17.30 -6.60
C MET A 502 14.93 18.43 -6.34
N LEU A 503 16.19 18.29 -6.76
CA LEU A 503 17.15 19.39 -6.72
C LEU A 503 16.85 20.48 -7.77
N LYS A 504 16.34 20.12 -8.96
CA LYS A 504 15.95 21.09 -10.00
C LYS A 504 14.63 21.82 -9.73
N TYR A 505 13.64 21.15 -9.11
CA TYR A 505 12.30 21.68 -8.88
C TYR A 505 11.89 21.65 -7.39
N PRO A 506 12.69 22.25 -6.49
CA PRO A 506 12.51 22.11 -5.04
C PRO A 506 11.22 22.73 -4.51
N GLN A 507 10.51 23.54 -5.30
CA GLN A 507 9.15 24.01 -4.98
C GLN A 507 8.15 22.85 -4.84
N GLU A 508 8.34 21.73 -5.54
CA GLU A 508 7.43 20.57 -5.47
C GLU A 508 7.67 19.71 -4.22
N TRP A 509 8.79 19.93 -3.50
CA TRP A 509 9.04 19.31 -2.20
C TRP A 509 8.00 19.72 -1.14
N ALA A 510 7.51 20.96 -1.19
CA ALA A 510 6.45 21.42 -0.30
C ALA A 510 5.18 20.56 -0.47
N THR A 511 4.69 20.44 -1.71
CA THR A 511 3.52 19.61 -2.05
C THR A 511 3.67 18.15 -1.60
N VAL A 512 4.86 17.57 -1.79
CA VAL A 512 5.15 16.19 -1.34
C VAL A 512 5.11 16.08 0.18
N MET A 513 5.68 17.03 0.92
CA MET A 513 5.70 17.01 2.38
C MET A 513 4.34 17.33 3.01
N ASP A 514 3.61 18.30 2.47
CA ASP A 514 2.28 18.72 2.94
C ASP A 514 1.23 17.61 2.74
N SER A 515 1.47 16.67 1.83
CA SER A 515 0.59 15.50 1.64
C SER A 515 0.55 14.54 2.84
N GLY A 516 1.61 14.52 3.67
CA GLY A 516 1.78 13.54 4.75
C GLY A 516 1.94 12.08 4.30
N MET A 517 1.97 11.78 2.99
CA MET A 517 1.94 10.40 2.48
C MET A 517 3.31 9.74 2.26
N LEU A 518 4.43 10.45 2.44
CA LEU A 518 5.76 9.82 2.36
C LEU A 518 5.94 8.86 3.54
N PRO A 519 6.35 7.59 3.31
CA PRO A 519 6.58 6.65 4.40
C PRO A 519 7.80 7.07 5.22
N THR A 520 7.71 6.85 6.53
CA THR A 520 8.76 7.10 7.51
C THR A 520 9.45 5.80 7.96
N HIS A 521 10.75 5.88 8.20
CA HIS A 521 11.54 4.78 8.78
C HIS A 521 12.56 5.34 9.76
N GLU A 522 12.68 4.70 10.92
CA GLU A 522 13.57 5.08 12.03
C GLU A 522 14.63 3.99 12.25
N ALA A 523 15.56 4.20 13.20
CA ALA A 523 16.63 3.26 13.49
C ALA A 523 16.20 2.23 14.55
N GLU A 524 16.26 0.94 14.20
CA GLU A 524 15.92 -0.19 15.07
C GLU A 524 17.21 -0.86 15.59
N GLU A 525 17.62 -0.52 16.82
CA GLU A 525 18.85 -1.06 17.41
C GLU A 525 18.77 -2.58 17.65
N GLU A 526 17.62 -3.10 18.13
CA GLU A 526 17.40 -4.53 18.41
C GLU A 526 17.67 -5.41 17.17
N PHE A 527 17.14 -5.00 16.01
CA PHE A 527 17.31 -5.75 14.76
C PHE A 527 18.60 -5.41 14.00
N SER A 528 19.45 -4.54 14.58
CA SER A 528 20.65 -4.00 13.92
C SER A 528 20.35 -3.37 12.55
N ARG A 529 19.22 -2.66 12.46
CA ARG A 529 18.68 -2.01 11.26
C ARG A 529 18.72 -0.47 11.40
N PRO A 530 19.76 0.19 10.86
CA PRO A 530 19.81 1.65 10.74
C PRO A 530 18.65 2.21 9.92
N ALA A 531 18.32 3.49 10.13
CA ALA A 531 17.21 4.19 9.47
C ALA A 531 17.33 4.17 7.93
N TYR A 532 18.54 4.18 7.37
CA TYR A 532 18.76 4.07 5.92
C TYR A 532 18.51 2.67 5.32
N VAL A 533 18.38 1.61 6.14
CA VAL A 533 18.27 0.21 5.70
C VAL A 533 16.80 -0.21 5.61
N VAL A 534 16.10 0.35 4.63
CA VAL A 534 14.65 0.21 4.45
C VAL A 534 14.21 -1.10 3.80
N GLU A 535 12.93 -1.46 3.98
CA GLU A 535 12.30 -2.59 3.30
C GLU A 535 11.84 -2.27 1.87
N ALA A 536 11.65 -3.31 1.05
CA ALA A 536 11.15 -3.17 -0.33
C ALA A 536 9.79 -2.44 -0.40
N ARG A 537 8.92 -2.66 0.61
CA ARG A 537 7.61 -1.99 0.74
C ARG A 537 7.73 -0.48 0.93
N HIS A 538 8.69 -0.01 1.74
CA HIS A 538 8.97 1.41 1.95
C HIS A 538 9.40 2.09 0.63
N GLY A 539 10.27 1.43 -0.12
CA GLY A 539 10.70 1.93 -1.43
C GLY A 539 9.57 1.99 -2.47
N ALA A 540 8.72 0.96 -2.50
CA ALA A 540 7.55 0.93 -3.38
C ALA A 540 6.53 2.03 -3.03
N LEU A 541 6.23 2.22 -1.73
CA LEU A 541 5.33 3.29 -1.26
C LEU A 541 5.91 4.69 -1.56
N THR A 542 7.22 4.88 -1.40
CA THR A 542 7.90 6.14 -1.76
C THR A 542 7.76 6.45 -3.25
N ALA A 543 8.00 5.46 -4.12
CA ALA A 543 7.86 5.63 -5.57
C ALA A 543 6.41 5.93 -5.98
N ILE A 544 5.43 5.23 -5.39
CA ILE A 544 3.99 5.45 -5.66
C ILE A 544 3.56 6.86 -5.19
N THR A 545 3.98 7.30 -4.01
CA THR A 545 3.66 8.63 -3.48
C THR A 545 4.26 9.74 -4.33
N LEU A 546 5.52 9.59 -4.75
CA LEU A 546 6.15 10.55 -5.65
C LEU A 546 5.46 10.59 -7.02
N ALA A 547 5.09 9.44 -7.60
CA ALA A 547 4.35 9.41 -8.86
C ALA A 547 2.93 9.99 -8.74
N SER A 548 2.24 9.82 -7.60
CA SER A 548 0.88 10.36 -7.42
C SER A 548 0.87 11.87 -7.16
N MET A 549 1.91 12.42 -6.53
CA MET A 549 2.00 13.85 -6.16
C MET A 549 2.81 14.70 -7.15
N VAL A 550 3.69 14.10 -7.96
CA VAL A 550 4.67 14.82 -8.77
C VAL A 550 4.57 14.39 -10.24
N ARG A 551 3.74 15.11 -11.01
CA ARG A 551 3.40 14.76 -12.40
C ARG A 551 4.62 14.51 -13.29
N GLY A 552 5.69 15.29 -13.17
CA GLY A 552 6.90 15.07 -13.99
C GLY A 552 7.76 13.87 -13.57
N LEU A 553 7.59 13.34 -12.35
CA LEU A 553 8.13 12.04 -11.96
C LEU A 553 7.24 10.89 -12.45
N ALA A 554 5.91 11.07 -12.53
CA ALA A 554 5.02 10.11 -13.18
C ALA A 554 5.30 9.99 -14.69
N GLU A 555 5.48 11.13 -15.38
CA GLU A 555 5.82 11.16 -16.81
C GLU A 555 7.17 10.46 -17.10
N ARG A 556 8.17 10.59 -16.21
CA ARG A 556 9.43 9.82 -16.29
C ARG A 556 9.23 8.34 -15.91
N GLY A 557 8.47 8.05 -14.87
CA GLY A 557 8.23 6.69 -14.39
C GLY A 557 7.53 5.78 -15.40
N ALA A 558 6.62 6.34 -16.20
CA ALA A 558 5.80 5.61 -17.17
C ALA A 558 6.62 4.89 -18.26
N VAL A 559 7.83 5.37 -18.60
CA VAL A 559 8.66 4.73 -19.65
C VAL A 559 9.54 3.58 -19.14
N TRP A 560 9.71 3.42 -17.83
CA TRP A 560 10.67 2.45 -17.27
C TRP A 560 10.27 0.98 -17.52
N GLY A 561 8.98 0.63 -17.42
CA GLY A 561 8.46 -0.71 -17.75
C GLY A 561 8.69 -1.09 -19.23
N PRO A 562 8.23 -0.27 -20.20
CA PRO A 562 8.57 -0.43 -21.61
C PRO A 562 10.08 -0.58 -21.87
N LEU A 563 10.89 0.31 -21.31
CA LEU A 563 12.34 0.34 -21.48
C LEU A 563 13.02 -0.94 -20.93
N LYS A 564 12.57 -1.45 -19.78
CA LYS A 564 13.07 -2.69 -19.17
C LYS A 564 12.84 -3.89 -20.09
N ARG A 565 11.60 -4.04 -20.58
CA ARG A 565 11.21 -5.06 -21.56
C ARG A 565 11.97 -4.92 -22.88
N GLN A 566 12.18 -3.69 -23.35
CA GLN A 566 12.96 -3.40 -24.55
C GLN A 566 14.43 -3.83 -24.38
N ARG A 567 15.16 -3.24 -23.42
CA ARG A 567 16.59 -3.52 -23.21
C ARG A 567 16.87 -5.01 -23.03
N GLN A 568 16.06 -5.69 -22.23
CA GLN A 568 16.25 -7.11 -21.96
C GLN A 568 16.02 -7.98 -23.21
N ARG A 569 15.05 -7.64 -24.07
CA ARG A 569 14.79 -8.37 -25.33
C ARG A 569 15.70 -7.95 -26.50
N GLU A 570 16.29 -6.75 -26.46
CA GLU A 570 17.29 -6.28 -27.44
C GLU A 570 18.57 -7.11 -27.37
N ILE A 571 19.09 -7.35 -26.16
CA ILE A 571 20.34 -8.11 -25.95
C ILE A 571 20.10 -9.62 -25.76
N HIS A 572 19.04 -10.01 -25.04
CA HIS A 572 18.76 -11.41 -24.71
C HIS A 572 17.28 -11.78 -24.98
N PRO A 573 16.88 -11.93 -26.26
CA PRO A 573 15.55 -12.44 -26.62
C PRO A 573 15.29 -13.85 -26.05
N PRO A 574 14.02 -14.30 -25.98
CA PRO A 574 13.62 -15.55 -25.30
C PRO A 574 14.42 -16.79 -25.75
N GLU A 575 14.71 -16.87 -27.05
CA GLU A 575 15.51 -17.94 -27.64
C GLU A 575 16.99 -17.88 -27.18
N LYS A 576 17.58 -16.68 -27.16
CA LYS A 576 19.01 -16.50 -26.84
C LYS A 576 19.29 -16.73 -25.36
N ILE A 577 18.41 -16.27 -24.46
CA ILE A 577 18.58 -16.55 -23.02
C ILE A 577 18.43 -18.06 -22.73
N LEU A 578 17.52 -18.73 -23.42
CA LEU A 578 17.29 -20.17 -23.26
C LEU A 578 18.48 -20.99 -23.80
N GLU A 579 19.07 -20.58 -24.92
CA GLU A 579 20.32 -21.13 -25.45
C GLU A 579 21.47 -20.95 -24.45
N CYS A 580 21.66 -19.74 -23.92
CA CYS A 580 22.74 -19.44 -22.96
C CYS A 580 22.61 -20.23 -21.65
N ALA A 581 21.38 -20.35 -21.12
CA ALA A 581 21.12 -21.11 -19.91
C ALA A 581 21.32 -22.62 -20.11
N LYS A 582 20.92 -23.16 -21.27
CA LYS A 582 21.18 -24.56 -21.63
C LYS A 582 22.66 -24.87 -21.77
N ARG A 583 23.41 -24.02 -22.49
CA ARG A 583 24.87 -24.15 -22.60
C ARG A 583 25.54 -24.18 -21.22
N GLU A 584 25.22 -23.22 -20.34
CA GLU A 584 25.80 -23.20 -18.99
C GLU A 584 25.40 -24.46 -18.18
N TRP A 585 24.15 -24.94 -18.30
CA TRP A 585 23.72 -26.19 -17.67
C TRP A 585 24.49 -27.41 -18.19
N ASP A 586 24.66 -27.54 -19.50
CA ASP A 586 25.34 -28.68 -20.13
C ASP A 586 26.85 -28.70 -19.79
N GLU A 587 27.48 -27.53 -19.67
CA GLU A 587 28.85 -27.35 -19.17
C GLU A 587 29.00 -27.83 -17.71
N TRP A 588 28.11 -27.40 -16.80
CA TRP A 588 28.15 -27.84 -15.39
C TRP A 588 27.74 -29.30 -15.21
N LYS A 589 26.80 -29.79 -16.03
CA LYS A 589 26.38 -31.19 -16.09
C LYS A 589 27.54 -32.10 -16.48
N LYS A 590 28.32 -31.71 -17.50
CA LYS A 590 29.55 -32.42 -17.85
C LYS A 590 30.54 -32.43 -16.68
N THR A 591 30.80 -31.28 -16.05
CA THR A 591 31.71 -31.17 -14.90
C THR A 591 31.31 -32.09 -13.74
N LEU A 592 30.01 -32.20 -13.44
CA LEU A 592 29.50 -33.09 -12.40
C LEU A 592 29.58 -34.58 -12.80
N ASN A 593 29.35 -34.91 -14.07
CA ASN A 593 29.54 -36.27 -14.58
C ASN A 593 31.04 -36.69 -14.53
N ASP A 594 31.94 -35.78 -14.90
CA ASP A 594 33.40 -35.98 -14.81
C ASP A 594 33.87 -36.16 -13.34
N LEU A 595 33.09 -35.66 -12.36
CA LEU A 595 33.27 -35.89 -10.91
C LEU A 595 32.56 -37.15 -10.37
N GLY A 596 31.89 -37.94 -11.23
CA GLY A 596 31.22 -39.20 -10.87
C GLY A 596 29.74 -39.08 -10.49
N TYR A 597 29.09 -37.94 -10.71
CA TYR A 597 27.66 -37.75 -10.41
C TYR A 597 26.77 -38.09 -11.61
N GLU A 598 26.63 -39.38 -11.93
CA GLU A 598 25.99 -39.87 -13.18
C GLU A 598 24.50 -39.48 -13.35
N ASN A 599 23.77 -39.20 -12.27
CA ASN A 599 22.33 -38.87 -12.30
C ASN A 599 22.05 -37.37 -12.55
N THR A 600 22.60 -36.78 -13.62
CA THR A 600 22.40 -35.36 -13.95
C THR A 600 21.19 -35.13 -14.89
N PRO A 601 20.12 -34.43 -14.44
CA PRO A 601 18.94 -34.20 -15.27
C PRO A 601 19.18 -33.29 -16.50
N GLU A 602 18.24 -33.29 -17.43
CA GLU A 602 18.19 -32.31 -18.53
C GLU A 602 17.65 -30.95 -18.06
N TYR A 603 18.01 -29.88 -18.77
CA TYR A 603 17.53 -28.53 -18.45
C TYR A 603 16.00 -28.44 -18.61
N PRO A 604 15.23 -28.07 -17.57
CA PRO A 604 13.79 -28.30 -17.53
C PRO A 604 12.97 -27.26 -18.31
N TYR A 605 13.59 -26.17 -18.77
CA TYR A 605 12.92 -25.15 -19.58
C TYR A 605 13.10 -25.40 -21.09
N ASN A 606 12.04 -25.10 -21.84
CA ASN A 606 11.97 -25.22 -23.28
C ASN A 606 11.23 -24.01 -23.88
N LYS A 607 11.11 -23.94 -25.21
CA LYS A 607 10.47 -22.79 -25.87
C LYS A 607 8.97 -22.69 -25.59
N GLU A 608 8.31 -23.82 -25.32
CA GLU A 608 6.87 -23.87 -25.06
C GLU A 608 6.54 -23.37 -23.65
N ASN A 609 7.20 -23.90 -22.61
CA ASN A 609 6.93 -23.47 -21.23
C ASN A 609 7.39 -22.01 -20.99
N LEU A 610 8.55 -21.60 -21.49
CA LEU A 610 8.96 -20.19 -21.47
C LEU A 610 7.98 -19.30 -22.25
N GLY A 611 7.44 -19.80 -23.37
CA GLY A 611 6.41 -19.13 -24.16
C GLY A 611 5.08 -18.96 -23.40
N VAL A 612 4.64 -19.96 -22.64
CA VAL A 612 3.45 -19.89 -21.79
C VAL A 612 3.58 -18.81 -20.73
N TYR A 613 4.71 -18.74 -20.02
CA TYR A 613 4.92 -17.67 -19.02
C TYR A 613 4.99 -16.28 -19.66
N CYS A 614 5.63 -16.15 -20.84
CA CYS A 614 5.66 -14.89 -21.61
C CYS A 614 4.27 -14.48 -22.15
N ALA A 615 3.36 -15.43 -22.38
CA ALA A 615 1.99 -15.16 -22.81
C ALA A 615 1.05 -14.86 -21.63
N ALA A 616 1.25 -15.51 -20.49
CA ALA A 616 0.51 -15.27 -19.25
C ALA A 616 0.69 -13.83 -18.74
N GLU A 617 1.86 -13.22 -18.96
CA GLU A 617 2.10 -11.78 -18.76
C GLU A 617 1.08 -10.92 -19.53
N VAL A 618 0.95 -11.18 -20.85
CA VAL A 618 0.11 -10.37 -21.76
C VAL A 618 -1.39 -10.51 -21.42
N ALA A 619 -1.81 -11.68 -20.94
CA ALA A 619 -3.20 -11.94 -20.55
C ALA A 619 -3.66 -11.21 -19.27
N VAL A 620 -2.75 -10.58 -18.53
CA VAL A 620 -3.03 -9.88 -17.26
C VAL A 620 -3.10 -8.36 -17.42
N ALA A 621 -2.65 -7.80 -18.55
CA ALA A 621 -2.54 -6.36 -18.78
C ALA A 621 -3.91 -5.64 -18.98
N PRO A 622 -4.26 -4.64 -18.15
CA PRO A 622 -5.46 -3.84 -18.34
C PRO A 622 -5.19 -2.54 -19.13
N TYR A 623 -5.63 -2.52 -20.39
CA TYR A 623 -6.00 -1.31 -21.15
C TYR A 623 -4.93 -0.20 -21.31
N THR A 624 -4.13 -0.28 -22.38
CA THR A 624 -3.43 0.90 -22.94
C THR A 624 -4.39 1.76 -23.79
N PRO A 625 -4.47 3.08 -23.58
CA PRO A 625 -5.45 3.95 -24.24
C PRO A 625 -4.98 4.50 -25.59
N GLU A 626 -4.74 3.64 -26.59
CA GLU A 626 -4.63 4.06 -28.00
C GLU A 626 -5.00 2.91 -28.96
N GLY A 627 -5.48 3.23 -30.17
CA GLY A 627 -6.28 2.32 -30.99
C GLY A 627 -5.56 1.56 -32.11
N ASN A 628 -6.32 0.65 -32.73
CA ASN A 628 -6.01 -0.09 -33.97
C ASN A 628 -4.85 -1.11 -33.93
N VAL A 629 -5.15 -2.30 -33.40
CA VAL A 629 -4.65 -3.58 -33.96
C VAL A 629 -5.86 -4.47 -34.23
N GLU A 630 -5.82 -5.23 -35.33
CA GLU A 630 -6.96 -6.06 -35.77
C GLU A 630 -7.12 -7.34 -34.95
N LYS A 631 -8.27 -8.01 -35.16
CA LYS A 631 -8.83 -9.09 -34.36
C LYS A 631 -7.86 -10.24 -34.01
N VAL A 632 -7.91 -10.66 -32.75
CA VAL A 632 -7.39 -11.96 -32.28
C VAL A 632 -8.54 -12.73 -31.60
N GLU A 633 -9.40 -13.38 -32.38
CA GLU A 633 -10.58 -14.13 -31.88
C GLU A 633 -10.40 -15.68 -31.91
N ASP A 634 -9.33 -16.20 -32.53
CA ASP A 634 -9.20 -17.64 -32.85
C ASP A 634 -8.34 -18.49 -31.87
N VAL A 635 -7.75 -17.91 -30.82
CA VAL A 635 -6.86 -18.63 -29.89
C VAL A 635 -7.41 -18.68 -28.47
N VAL A 636 -8.33 -19.63 -28.23
CA VAL A 636 -8.34 -20.59 -27.10
C VAL A 636 -9.60 -21.47 -27.21
N LYS A 637 -9.40 -22.78 -27.36
CA LYS A 637 -10.43 -23.81 -27.12
C LYS A 637 -9.96 -24.66 -25.93
N PRO A 638 -10.61 -24.62 -24.76
CA PRO A 638 -10.17 -25.39 -23.60
C PRO A 638 -10.52 -26.88 -23.78
N ILE A 639 -9.52 -27.74 -23.59
CA ILE A 639 -9.70 -29.20 -23.62
C ILE A 639 -10.48 -29.63 -22.37
N LYS A 640 -11.60 -30.33 -22.59
CA LYS A 640 -12.30 -31.08 -21.55
C LYS A 640 -11.92 -32.56 -21.65
N SER A 641 -11.17 -33.09 -20.70
CA SER A 641 -11.19 -34.52 -20.37
C SER A 641 -10.40 -34.84 -19.11
N LEU A 642 -11.08 -34.90 -17.97
CA LEU A 642 -10.97 -35.90 -16.89
C LEU A 642 -11.80 -35.38 -15.71
N GLY A 643 -12.61 -36.24 -15.12
CA GLY A 643 -13.54 -35.86 -14.05
C GLY A 643 -13.55 -36.88 -12.92
N ASP A 644 -14.15 -36.46 -11.81
CA ASP A 644 -14.76 -37.28 -10.77
C ASP A 644 -13.94 -38.47 -10.23
N GLU A 645 -13.25 -38.30 -9.10
CA GLU A 645 -13.76 -38.88 -7.84
C GLU A 645 -13.13 -38.29 -6.56
N ARG A 646 -13.88 -38.44 -5.45
CA ARG A 646 -13.50 -38.34 -4.02
C ARG A 646 -13.09 -36.96 -3.47
N MET A 647 -14.06 -36.37 -2.76
CA MET A 647 -13.87 -35.31 -1.76
C MET A 647 -13.54 -35.93 -0.37
N MET A 648 -13.28 -35.06 0.61
CA MET A 648 -12.65 -35.35 1.90
C MET A 648 -13.42 -36.27 2.88
N SER A 649 -12.64 -36.91 3.75
CA SER A 649 -12.95 -37.27 5.15
C SER A 649 -11.69 -36.98 5.99
N THR A 650 -11.72 -36.44 7.20
CA THR A 650 -12.82 -36.07 8.11
C THR A 650 -12.31 -35.02 9.11
N THR A 651 -13.19 -34.22 9.72
CA THR A 651 -12.83 -33.20 10.73
C THR A 651 -13.61 -33.36 12.03
N SER A 652 -12.95 -33.05 13.14
CA SER A 652 -13.46 -32.82 14.50
C SER A 652 -12.34 -32.10 15.28
N SER A 653 -12.57 -31.12 16.16
CA SER A 653 -13.77 -30.41 16.65
C SER A 653 -13.26 -29.16 17.43
N SER A 654 -14.03 -28.21 17.96
CA SER A 654 -15.49 -27.91 17.98
C SER A 654 -15.65 -26.38 18.08
N SER A 655 -16.55 -25.67 17.39
CA SER A 655 -17.96 -25.55 17.86
C SER A 655 -18.87 -24.62 16.97
N SER A 656 -20.05 -24.27 17.49
CA SER A 656 -20.69 -22.94 17.35
C SER A 656 -20.91 -22.27 15.98
N LYS A 657 -21.56 -22.95 15.01
CA LYS A 657 -22.72 -22.35 14.27
C LYS A 657 -23.58 -23.40 13.56
N ARG A 658 -24.91 -23.38 13.80
CA ARG A 658 -25.88 -24.28 13.16
C ARG A 658 -25.95 -24.08 11.64
N ARG A 659 -25.15 -24.85 10.88
CA ARG A 659 -25.48 -25.14 9.48
C ARG A 659 -26.86 -25.79 9.46
N ILE A 660 -27.73 -25.31 8.56
CA ILE A 660 -28.89 -26.08 8.14
C ILE A 660 -28.34 -27.26 7.35
N GLU A 661 -28.40 -28.45 7.95
CA GLU A 661 -27.97 -29.68 7.29
C GLU A 661 -28.70 -29.84 5.95
N ALA A 662 -27.90 -30.07 4.90
CA ALA A 662 -28.41 -30.61 3.67
C ALA A 662 -28.70 -32.09 3.91
N ILE A 663 -29.89 -32.39 4.46
CA ILE A 663 -30.40 -33.75 4.55
C ILE A 663 -30.48 -34.28 3.11
N GLU A 664 -29.54 -35.15 2.74
CA GLU A 664 -29.58 -35.87 1.46
C GLU A 664 -30.69 -36.91 1.51
N LEU A 665 -31.91 -36.44 1.23
CA LEU A 665 -33.06 -37.32 1.07
C LEU A 665 -32.83 -38.25 -0.14
N PRO A 666 -33.16 -39.55 -0.02
CA PRO A 666 -32.97 -40.51 -1.09
C PRO A 666 -33.80 -40.12 -2.33
N ALA A 667 -33.34 -40.56 -3.50
CA ALA A 667 -33.96 -40.24 -4.79
C ALA A 667 -35.44 -40.69 -4.86
N GLY A 668 -36.36 -39.76 -4.59
CA GLY A 668 -37.78 -40.04 -4.42
C GLY A 668 -38.69 -39.16 -5.29
N CYS A 669 -39.78 -39.76 -5.78
CA CYS A 669 -40.90 -39.16 -6.52
C CYS A 669 -40.57 -38.46 -7.85
N TRP A 670 -39.67 -37.47 -7.89
CA TRP A 670 -39.60 -36.47 -8.96
C TRP A 670 -38.34 -36.60 -9.82
N LYS A 671 -38.40 -37.49 -10.83
CA LYS A 671 -37.32 -37.84 -11.79
C LYS A 671 -36.55 -36.66 -12.42
N TYR A 672 -37.13 -35.47 -12.45
CA TYR A 672 -36.54 -34.27 -13.07
C TYR A 672 -36.07 -33.19 -12.07
N GLN A 673 -36.32 -33.33 -10.76
CA GLN A 673 -35.96 -32.31 -9.76
C GLN A 673 -34.46 -31.96 -9.75
N PRO A 674 -33.49 -32.91 -9.73
CA PRO A 674 -32.07 -32.56 -9.75
C PRO A 674 -31.62 -31.89 -11.05
N LYS A 675 -32.35 -32.11 -12.16
CA LYS A 675 -32.12 -31.42 -13.43
C LYS A 675 -32.71 -30.00 -13.41
N ALA A 676 -33.86 -29.79 -12.76
CA ALA A 676 -34.42 -28.47 -12.52
C ALA A 676 -33.53 -27.63 -11.61
N GLU A 677 -32.95 -28.19 -10.55
CA GLU A 677 -31.95 -27.49 -9.72
C GLU A 677 -30.71 -27.10 -10.54
N LYS A 678 -30.07 -28.05 -11.24
CA LYS A 678 -28.89 -27.75 -12.09
C LYS A 678 -29.17 -26.76 -13.22
N LEU A 679 -30.40 -26.70 -13.74
CA LEU A 679 -30.84 -25.69 -14.71
C LEU A 679 -31.03 -24.33 -14.03
N TYR A 680 -31.74 -24.27 -12.91
CA TYR A 680 -32.07 -23.04 -12.20
C TYR A 680 -30.83 -22.37 -11.59
N THR A 681 -29.86 -23.14 -11.07
CA THR A 681 -28.59 -22.61 -10.55
C THR A 681 -27.62 -22.11 -11.63
N ASN A 682 -27.93 -22.30 -12.91
CA ASN A 682 -27.08 -21.86 -14.01
C ASN A 682 -27.01 -20.32 -14.09
N MET A 683 -25.80 -19.77 -14.21
CA MET A 683 -25.56 -18.33 -14.32
C MET A 683 -26.41 -17.66 -15.42
N LYS A 684 -26.63 -18.33 -16.57
CA LYS A 684 -27.46 -17.79 -17.66
C LYS A 684 -28.92 -17.62 -17.24
N VAL A 685 -29.47 -18.54 -16.44
CA VAL A 685 -30.85 -18.46 -15.93
C VAL A 685 -30.96 -17.41 -14.83
N GLN A 686 -29.99 -17.32 -13.92
CA GLN A 686 -29.98 -16.27 -12.88
C GLN A 686 -29.83 -14.86 -13.49
N LEU A 687 -29.01 -14.70 -14.54
CA LEU A 687 -28.87 -13.44 -15.27
C LEU A 687 -30.16 -13.06 -16.03
N PHE A 688 -30.82 -14.04 -16.67
CA PHE A 688 -32.12 -13.83 -17.32
C PHE A 688 -33.21 -13.39 -16.32
N VAL A 689 -33.30 -14.04 -15.15
CA VAL A 689 -34.26 -13.65 -14.10
C VAL A 689 -33.92 -12.26 -13.53
N ALA A 690 -32.63 -11.92 -13.36
CA ALA A 690 -32.21 -10.58 -12.97
C ALA A 690 -32.62 -9.53 -14.03
N ALA A 691 -32.48 -9.83 -15.32
CA ALA A 691 -32.91 -8.95 -16.41
C ALA A 691 -34.43 -8.77 -16.44
N LEU A 692 -35.23 -9.81 -16.14
CA LEU A 692 -36.69 -9.67 -15.99
C LEU A 692 -37.09 -8.78 -14.81
N ILE A 693 -36.37 -8.86 -13.68
CA ILE A 693 -36.59 -7.97 -12.52
C ILE A 693 -36.26 -6.52 -12.88
N ALA A 694 -35.14 -6.29 -13.59
CA ALA A 694 -34.73 -4.96 -14.03
C ALA A 694 -35.70 -4.37 -15.07
N GLY A 695 -36.09 -5.16 -16.08
CA GLY A 695 -37.06 -4.74 -17.11
C GLY A 695 -38.42 -4.38 -16.52
N ASN A 696 -38.91 -5.18 -15.56
CA ASN A 696 -40.13 -4.86 -14.82
C ASN A 696 -40.02 -3.53 -14.05
N PHE A 697 -38.88 -3.28 -13.39
CA PHE A 697 -38.65 -2.04 -12.66
C PHE A 697 -38.58 -0.82 -13.60
N LEU A 698 -37.97 -0.96 -14.78
CA LEU A 698 -37.99 0.07 -15.83
C LEU A 698 -39.41 0.34 -16.35
N CYS A 699 -40.23 -0.69 -16.57
CA CYS A 699 -41.65 -0.50 -16.93
C CYS A 699 -42.42 0.24 -15.84
N ASN A 700 -42.18 -0.02 -14.55
CA ASN A 700 -42.79 0.74 -13.45
C ASN A 700 -42.33 2.22 -13.44
N ILE A 701 -41.07 2.50 -13.78
CA ILE A 701 -40.56 3.88 -13.89
C ILE A 701 -41.23 4.60 -15.06
N ILE A 702 -41.38 3.93 -16.21
CA ILE A 702 -42.05 4.49 -17.40
C ILE A 702 -43.54 4.72 -17.13
N GLU A 703 -44.22 3.80 -16.43
CA GLU A 703 -45.60 3.99 -15.91
C GLU A 703 -45.69 5.31 -15.14
N LYS A 704 -44.81 5.54 -14.16
CA LYS A 704 -44.86 6.74 -13.31
C LYS A 704 -44.20 8.00 -13.88
N TRP A 705 -43.59 7.91 -15.06
CA TRP A 705 -43.09 9.06 -15.81
C TRP A 705 -44.09 9.56 -16.86
N ILE A 706 -44.81 8.64 -17.53
CA ILE A 706 -45.79 8.97 -18.57
C ILE A 706 -47.21 9.10 -17.99
N ASP A 707 -47.67 8.10 -17.26
CA ASP A 707 -49.05 8.00 -16.75
C ASP A 707 -49.06 7.81 -15.21
N PRO A 708 -48.63 8.83 -14.43
CA PRO A 708 -48.55 8.71 -12.99
C PRO A 708 -49.90 8.39 -12.34
N ALA A 709 -51.00 8.88 -12.92
CA ALA A 709 -52.37 8.65 -12.48
C ALA A 709 -52.92 7.25 -12.83
N GLY A 710 -52.44 6.63 -13.91
CA GLY A 710 -52.94 5.35 -14.42
C GLY A 710 -54.23 5.48 -15.25
N THR A 711 -54.39 6.59 -15.97
CA THR A 711 -55.63 6.98 -16.68
C THR A 711 -55.49 7.07 -18.20
N GLU A 712 -54.28 7.19 -18.75
CA GLU A 712 -54.06 7.35 -20.20
C GLU A 712 -53.78 6.02 -20.90
N TYR A 713 -53.02 5.12 -20.27
CA TYR A 713 -52.61 3.84 -20.86
C TYR A 713 -52.87 2.63 -19.92
N PRO A 714 -54.05 2.51 -19.26
CA PRO A 714 -54.29 1.51 -18.23
C PRO A 714 -54.13 0.07 -18.73
N ASP A 715 -54.67 -0.26 -19.91
CA ASP A 715 -54.62 -1.63 -20.46
C ASP A 715 -53.20 -2.05 -20.85
N LEU A 716 -52.36 -1.10 -21.30
CA LEU A 716 -50.97 -1.36 -21.68
C LEU A 716 -50.11 -1.70 -20.45
N PHE A 717 -50.19 -0.88 -19.40
CA PHE A 717 -49.45 -1.13 -18.16
C PHE A 717 -50.01 -2.33 -17.37
N TYR A 718 -51.33 -2.56 -17.40
CA TYR A 718 -51.94 -3.79 -16.89
C TYR A 718 -51.45 -5.04 -17.64
N GLY A 719 -51.27 -4.94 -18.96
CA GLY A 719 -50.67 -5.99 -19.80
C GLY A 719 -49.23 -6.31 -19.38
N PHE A 720 -48.38 -5.28 -19.20
CA PHE A 720 -47.02 -5.47 -18.70
C PHE A 720 -46.97 -6.05 -17.29
N GLU A 721 -47.79 -5.56 -16.35
CA GLU A 721 -47.84 -6.11 -14.99
C GLU A 721 -48.30 -7.58 -14.98
N THR A 722 -49.31 -7.92 -15.78
CA THR A 722 -49.79 -9.29 -15.94
C THR A 722 -48.71 -10.19 -16.53
N PHE A 723 -48.00 -9.75 -17.59
CA PHE A 723 -46.88 -10.49 -18.17
C PHE A 723 -45.77 -10.77 -17.15
N PHE A 724 -45.29 -9.74 -16.46
CA PHE A 724 -44.20 -9.91 -15.50
C PHE A 724 -44.61 -10.75 -14.27
N ASN A 725 -45.81 -10.53 -13.72
CA ASN A 725 -46.31 -11.35 -12.61
C ASN A 725 -46.47 -12.82 -13.02
N THR A 726 -46.89 -13.10 -14.26
CA THR A 726 -46.96 -14.45 -14.82
C THR A 726 -45.58 -15.09 -14.95
N MET A 727 -44.59 -14.36 -15.49
CA MET A 727 -43.21 -14.84 -15.58
C MET A 727 -42.59 -15.10 -14.20
N PHE A 728 -42.83 -14.25 -13.20
CA PHE A 728 -42.37 -14.47 -11.84
C PHE A 728 -43.10 -15.62 -11.13
N PHE A 729 -44.38 -15.88 -11.45
CA PHE A 729 -45.10 -17.04 -10.94
C PHE A 729 -44.50 -18.35 -11.47
N PHE A 730 -44.22 -18.45 -12.78
CA PHE A 730 -43.54 -19.63 -13.33
C PHE A 730 -42.11 -19.79 -12.80
N GLU A 731 -41.36 -18.70 -12.62
CA GLU A 731 -40.03 -18.71 -11.99
C GLU A 731 -40.08 -19.23 -10.55
N LEU A 732 -41.08 -18.77 -9.78
CA LEU A 732 -41.34 -19.22 -8.42
C LEU A 732 -41.73 -20.72 -8.36
N LEU A 733 -42.58 -21.19 -9.27
CA LEU A 733 -42.95 -22.61 -9.37
C LEU A 733 -41.73 -23.50 -9.67
N VAL A 734 -40.85 -23.09 -10.60
CA VAL A 734 -39.60 -23.82 -10.90
C VAL A 734 -38.65 -23.82 -9.70
N ASN A 735 -38.54 -22.69 -8.97
CA ASN A 735 -37.76 -22.59 -7.74
C ASN A 735 -38.33 -23.51 -6.63
N MET A 736 -39.65 -23.49 -6.40
CA MET A 736 -40.31 -24.37 -5.43
C MET A 736 -40.16 -25.86 -5.79
N TYR A 737 -40.24 -26.22 -7.08
CA TYR A 737 -40.01 -27.58 -7.56
C TYR A 737 -38.57 -28.04 -7.37
N ALA A 738 -37.58 -27.19 -7.70
CA ALA A 738 -36.16 -27.51 -7.55
C ALA A 738 -35.77 -27.73 -6.07
N PHE A 739 -36.14 -26.80 -5.19
CA PHE A 739 -35.71 -26.83 -3.79
C PHE A 739 -36.62 -27.66 -2.86
N TRP A 740 -37.88 -27.92 -3.25
CA TRP A 740 -38.89 -28.68 -2.52
C TRP A 740 -39.26 -28.12 -1.12
N CYS A 741 -40.36 -28.62 -0.55
CA CYS A 741 -41.11 -27.97 0.52
C CYS A 741 -40.44 -27.90 1.91
N CYS A 742 -39.21 -28.41 2.09
CA CYS A 742 -38.43 -28.23 3.32
C CYS A 742 -37.16 -27.38 3.16
N ARG A 743 -36.60 -27.24 1.95
CA ARG A 743 -35.42 -26.38 1.69
C ARG A 743 -35.81 -25.04 1.07
N PHE A 744 -36.95 -24.96 0.37
CA PHE A 744 -37.49 -23.70 -0.13
C PHE A 744 -37.75 -22.70 1.01
N TRP A 745 -38.57 -23.07 2.00
CA TRP A 745 -39.02 -22.20 3.09
C TRP A 745 -37.95 -21.89 4.15
N LYS A 746 -36.80 -22.58 4.15
CA LYS A 746 -35.67 -22.24 5.03
C LYS A 746 -34.86 -21.01 4.56
N SER A 747 -35.12 -20.51 3.34
CA SER A 747 -34.47 -19.31 2.80
C SER A 747 -35.38 -18.09 2.92
N GLY A 748 -34.98 -17.10 3.72
CA GLY A 748 -35.72 -15.83 3.85
C GLY A 748 -35.94 -15.13 2.50
N TRP A 749 -35.01 -15.25 1.56
CA TRP A 749 -35.16 -14.74 0.20
C TRP A 749 -36.20 -15.48 -0.64
N ASN A 750 -36.42 -16.78 -0.39
CA ASN A 750 -37.51 -17.54 -1.03
C ASN A 750 -38.87 -17.18 -0.43
N ILE A 751 -38.95 -16.95 0.89
CA ILE A 751 -40.16 -16.44 1.54
C ILE A 751 -40.50 -15.05 0.98
N PHE A 752 -39.51 -14.17 0.85
CA PHE A 752 -39.69 -12.84 0.26
C PHE A 752 -40.17 -12.91 -1.20
N ASP A 753 -39.53 -13.73 -2.05
CA ASP A 753 -39.98 -13.96 -3.43
C ASP A 753 -41.44 -14.48 -3.47
N PHE A 754 -41.79 -15.44 -2.60
CA PHE A 754 -43.15 -15.98 -2.50
C PHE A 754 -44.18 -14.92 -2.10
N VAL A 755 -43.93 -14.14 -1.05
CA VAL A 755 -44.85 -13.08 -0.58
C VAL A 755 -45.05 -12.01 -1.65
N VAL A 756 -43.96 -11.57 -2.30
CA VAL A 756 -44.02 -10.56 -3.37
C VAL A 756 -44.84 -11.04 -4.57
N VAL A 757 -44.66 -12.30 -4.99
CA VAL A 757 -45.42 -12.89 -6.11
C VAL A 757 -46.88 -13.15 -5.72
N ALA A 758 -47.16 -13.59 -4.49
CA ALA A 758 -48.52 -13.79 -4.00
C ALA A 758 -49.33 -12.49 -3.97
N ILE A 759 -48.73 -11.38 -3.51
CA ILE A 759 -49.35 -10.04 -3.57
C ILE A 759 -49.60 -9.62 -5.03
N GLY A 760 -48.66 -9.90 -5.93
CA GLY A 760 -48.83 -9.65 -7.38
C GLY A 760 -50.01 -10.41 -7.98
N ILE A 761 -50.19 -11.68 -7.61
CA ILE A 761 -51.30 -12.54 -8.08
C ILE A 761 -52.64 -12.04 -7.52
N LEU A 762 -52.72 -11.71 -6.23
CA LEU A 762 -53.93 -11.14 -5.62
C LEU A 762 -54.36 -9.83 -6.29
N SER A 763 -53.39 -9.01 -6.71
CA SER A 763 -53.64 -7.78 -7.46
C SER A 763 -54.17 -8.03 -8.88
N VAL A 764 -53.63 -9.03 -9.60
CA VAL A 764 -54.12 -9.44 -10.93
C VAL A 764 -55.52 -10.07 -10.85
N LEU A 765 -55.82 -10.82 -9.79
CA LEU A 765 -57.14 -11.39 -9.51
C LEU A 765 -58.17 -10.35 -8.99
N LYS A 766 -57.78 -9.07 -8.88
CA LYS A 766 -58.64 -7.96 -8.42
C LYS A 766 -59.35 -8.21 -7.08
N VAL A 767 -58.69 -8.90 -6.16
CA VAL A 767 -59.24 -9.15 -4.82
C VAL A 767 -59.24 -7.86 -4.00
N GLU A 768 -60.41 -7.41 -3.56
CA GLU A 768 -60.54 -6.18 -2.77
C GLU A 768 -60.01 -6.39 -1.34
N LEU A 769 -58.89 -5.74 -1.02
CA LEU A 769 -58.26 -5.77 0.30
C LEU A 769 -58.73 -4.57 1.14
N PRO A 770 -59.24 -4.78 2.37
CA PRO A 770 -59.88 -3.71 3.15
C PRO A 770 -58.89 -2.66 3.65
N GLY A 771 -59.24 -1.38 3.44
CA GLY A 771 -58.65 -0.21 4.10
C GLY A 771 -57.11 -0.17 4.03
N PRO A 772 -56.38 -0.25 5.16
CA PRO A 772 -54.91 -0.21 5.17
C PRO A 772 -54.25 -1.28 4.29
N LEU A 773 -54.86 -2.46 4.13
CA LEU A 773 -54.30 -3.53 3.29
C LEU A 773 -54.26 -3.15 1.80
N SER A 774 -55.02 -2.14 1.38
CA SER A 774 -54.92 -1.58 0.02
C SER A 774 -53.55 -0.92 -0.27
N MET A 775 -52.81 -0.52 0.77
CA MET A 775 -51.42 -0.03 0.68
C MET A 775 -50.41 -1.15 0.37
N LEU A 776 -50.77 -2.43 0.59
CA LEU A 776 -49.92 -3.56 0.16
C LEU A 776 -49.71 -3.58 -1.35
N ARG A 777 -50.57 -2.92 -2.13
CA ARG A 777 -50.37 -2.71 -3.58
C ARG A 777 -49.16 -1.80 -3.86
N MET A 778 -48.80 -0.88 -2.97
CA MET A 778 -47.58 -0.06 -3.08
C MET A 778 -46.32 -0.89 -2.82
N MET A 779 -46.40 -1.94 -1.98
CA MET A 779 -45.29 -2.88 -1.73
C MET A 779 -44.81 -3.58 -3.01
N ARG A 780 -45.58 -3.54 -4.11
CA ARG A 780 -45.15 -4.03 -5.44
C ARG A 780 -43.84 -3.38 -5.89
N ALA A 781 -43.50 -2.16 -5.47
CA ALA A 781 -42.22 -1.52 -5.77
C ALA A 781 -41.02 -2.31 -5.20
N PHE A 782 -41.15 -2.89 -4.01
CA PHE A 782 -40.11 -3.70 -3.36
C PHE A 782 -39.81 -5.02 -4.10
N ARG A 783 -40.57 -5.37 -5.15
CA ARG A 783 -40.22 -6.48 -6.07
C ARG A 783 -38.88 -6.29 -6.79
N VAL A 784 -38.30 -5.09 -6.75
CA VAL A 784 -36.91 -4.81 -7.18
C VAL A 784 -35.86 -5.39 -6.23
N PHE A 785 -36.10 -5.46 -4.91
CA PHE A 785 -35.13 -6.01 -3.94
C PHE A 785 -34.84 -7.51 -4.14
N ARG A 786 -35.68 -8.22 -4.89
CA ARG A 786 -35.40 -9.59 -5.35
C ARG A 786 -34.10 -9.66 -6.18
N LEU A 787 -33.66 -8.55 -6.78
CA LEU A 787 -32.35 -8.43 -7.43
C LEU A 787 -31.19 -8.64 -6.45
N PHE A 788 -31.33 -8.25 -5.18
CA PHE A 788 -30.29 -8.44 -4.16
C PHE A 788 -30.05 -9.93 -3.84
N LYS A 789 -31.02 -10.82 -4.09
CA LYS A 789 -30.84 -12.28 -4.04
C LYS A 789 -29.97 -12.80 -5.20
N ARG A 790 -30.13 -12.19 -6.40
CA ARG A 790 -29.50 -12.64 -7.66
C ARG A 790 -28.08 -12.10 -7.82
N VAL A 791 -27.85 -10.85 -7.41
CA VAL A 791 -26.56 -10.15 -7.55
C VAL A 791 -25.74 -10.31 -6.26
N LYS A 792 -24.74 -11.20 -6.29
CA LYS A 792 -23.92 -11.57 -5.11
C LYS A 792 -23.26 -10.40 -4.39
N SER A 793 -22.85 -9.35 -5.10
CA SER A 793 -22.26 -8.15 -4.49
C SER A 793 -23.29 -7.38 -3.65
N LEU A 794 -24.48 -7.11 -4.21
CA LEU A 794 -25.59 -6.48 -3.49
C LEU A 794 -26.05 -7.33 -2.29
N ASN A 795 -26.04 -8.67 -2.43
CA ASN A 795 -26.32 -9.58 -1.32
C ASN A 795 -25.32 -9.40 -0.17
N LYS A 796 -24.01 -9.38 -0.48
CA LYS A 796 -22.94 -9.21 0.51
C LYS A 796 -23.02 -7.85 1.23
N ILE A 797 -23.37 -6.78 0.51
CA ILE A 797 -23.59 -5.44 1.08
C ILE A 797 -24.80 -5.46 2.04
N MET A 798 -25.95 -5.99 1.62
CA MET A 798 -27.14 -6.04 2.48
C MET A 798 -26.88 -6.89 3.75
N VAL A 799 -26.27 -8.07 3.60
CA VAL A 799 -25.97 -8.97 4.73
C VAL A 799 -24.92 -8.39 5.69
N SER A 800 -23.96 -7.59 5.20
CA SER A 800 -23.01 -6.89 6.10
C SER A 800 -23.65 -5.71 6.82
N LEU A 801 -24.49 -4.93 6.14
CA LEU A 801 -25.28 -3.86 6.79
C LEU A 801 -26.20 -4.43 7.88
N ALA A 802 -26.94 -5.51 7.59
CA ALA A 802 -27.83 -6.15 8.54
C ALA A 802 -27.11 -6.72 9.78
N LYS A 803 -25.82 -7.07 9.66
CA LYS A 803 -24.98 -7.49 10.79
C LYS A 803 -24.53 -6.34 11.69
N ALA A 804 -24.47 -5.10 11.19
CA ALA A 804 -24.09 -3.92 11.97
C ALA A 804 -25.27 -3.27 12.73
N VAL A 805 -26.52 -3.63 12.39
CA VAL A 805 -27.73 -3.07 13.02
C VAL A 805 -27.89 -3.44 14.51
N PRO A 806 -27.58 -4.67 14.98
CA PRO A 806 -27.69 -5.01 16.40
C PRO A 806 -26.84 -4.12 17.32
N GLY A 807 -25.60 -3.83 16.93
CA GLY A 807 -24.68 -3.02 17.73
C GLY A 807 -25.14 -1.58 17.98
N VAL A 808 -25.54 -0.89 16.92
CA VAL A 808 -26.13 0.46 17.03
C VAL A 808 -27.46 0.48 17.78
N ALA A 809 -28.18 -0.64 17.92
CA ALA A 809 -29.58 -0.64 18.36
C ALA A 809 -29.77 -0.06 19.77
N ASN A 810 -28.86 -0.37 20.70
CA ASN A 810 -28.88 0.18 22.06
C ASN A 810 -28.72 1.71 22.07
N ALA A 811 -27.82 2.22 21.25
CA ALA A 811 -27.55 3.64 21.15
C ALA A 811 -28.66 4.40 20.39
N PHE A 812 -29.29 3.77 19.37
CA PHE A 812 -30.52 4.27 18.77
C PHE A 812 -31.70 4.32 19.76
N PHE A 813 -31.79 3.38 20.70
CA PHE A 813 -32.81 3.41 21.75
C PHE A 813 -32.59 4.57 22.74
N ILE A 814 -31.33 4.81 23.15
CA ILE A 814 -30.97 5.99 23.95
C ILE A 814 -31.30 7.29 23.21
N LEU A 815 -30.97 7.37 21.92
CA LEU A 815 -31.27 8.52 21.06
C LEU A 815 -32.79 8.79 20.96
N LEU A 816 -33.59 7.73 20.76
CA LEU A 816 -35.06 7.82 20.75
C LEU A 816 -35.64 8.24 22.11
N LEU A 817 -35.05 7.78 23.21
CA LEU A 817 -35.45 8.14 24.58
C LEU A 817 -35.17 9.62 24.87
N VAL A 818 -33.96 10.12 24.56
CA VAL A 818 -33.62 11.55 24.70
C VAL A 818 -34.54 12.41 23.84
N MET A 819 -34.75 12.01 22.57
CA MET A 819 -35.66 12.69 21.66
C MET A 819 -37.11 12.71 22.17
N SER A 820 -37.57 11.64 22.81
CA SER A 820 -38.91 11.56 23.40
C SER A 820 -39.07 12.46 24.63
N ILE A 821 -38.06 12.58 25.48
CA ILE A 821 -38.06 13.50 26.64
C ILE A 821 -38.14 14.95 26.14
N TYR A 822 -37.28 15.35 25.20
CA TYR A 822 -37.31 16.70 24.64
C TYR A 822 -38.61 16.96 23.86
N ALA A 823 -39.19 15.96 23.18
CA ALA A 823 -40.49 16.09 22.52
C ALA A 823 -41.63 16.35 23.51
N ILE A 824 -41.65 15.69 24.68
CA ILE A 824 -42.65 15.95 25.73
C ILE A 824 -42.49 17.38 26.29
N ILE A 825 -41.26 17.79 26.60
CA ILE A 825 -40.98 19.14 27.09
C ILE A 825 -41.37 20.19 26.04
N ALA A 826 -41.12 19.93 24.75
CA ALA A 826 -41.50 20.82 23.66
C ALA A 826 -43.02 20.97 23.47
N VAL A 827 -43.81 19.91 23.73
CA VAL A 827 -45.28 20.05 23.81
C VAL A 827 -45.64 21.08 24.88
N ASP A 828 -45.16 20.89 26.11
CA ASP A 828 -45.62 21.73 27.24
C ASP A 828 -45.05 23.15 27.23
N LEU A 829 -43.89 23.39 26.61
CA LEU A 829 -43.35 24.74 26.42
C LEU A 829 -43.91 25.47 25.19
N PHE A 830 -44.18 24.78 24.07
CA PHE A 830 -44.36 25.44 22.77
C PHE A 830 -45.68 25.16 22.04
N LYS A 831 -46.55 24.22 22.49
CA LYS A 831 -47.83 23.91 21.81
C LYS A 831 -48.75 25.12 21.61
N ASP A 832 -48.76 26.05 22.57
CA ASP A 832 -49.60 27.25 22.58
C ASP A 832 -48.90 28.50 21.97
N PHE A 833 -47.69 28.36 21.43
CA PHE A 833 -46.91 29.48 20.89
C PHE A 833 -47.48 29.94 19.53
N GLY A 834 -47.90 31.22 19.44
CA GLY A 834 -48.58 31.75 18.26
C GLY A 834 -50.06 31.35 18.13
N LYS A 835 -50.68 30.85 19.20
CA LYS A 835 -52.12 30.54 19.28
C LYS A 835 -52.97 31.78 18.97
N GLY A 836 -54.01 31.63 18.16
CA GLY A 836 -54.76 32.73 17.57
C GLY A 836 -53.99 33.50 16.49
N PHE A 837 -52.97 32.88 15.88
CA PHE A 837 -52.05 33.42 14.87
C PHE A 837 -51.22 34.65 15.29
N LYS A 838 -51.31 35.11 16.54
CA LYS A 838 -50.70 36.37 17.00
C LYS A 838 -49.58 36.13 18.00
N PHE A 839 -48.57 36.98 17.93
CA PHE A 839 -47.46 37.03 18.89
C PHE A 839 -47.06 38.49 19.19
N THR A 840 -46.74 38.82 20.44
CA THR A 840 -46.34 40.19 20.83
C THR A 840 -44.82 40.30 20.94
N ASN A 841 -44.20 41.03 20.01
CA ASN A 841 -42.75 41.26 20.03
C ASN A 841 -42.33 42.15 21.23
N ILE A 842 -41.07 42.06 21.66
CA ILE A 842 -40.42 42.82 22.76
C ILE A 842 -40.72 44.33 22.72
N LYS A 843 -41.04 44.88 21.54
CA LYS A 843 -41.47 46.28 21.33
C LYS A 843 -42.97 46.54 21.55
N GLY A 844 -43.71 45.63 22.20
CA GLY A 844 -45.14 45.74 22.47
C GLY A 844 -46.05 45.69 21.24
N LYS A 845 -45.59 45.10 20.13
CA LYS A 845 -46.31 45.06 18.85
C LYS A 845 -46.74 43.64 18.48
N GLU A 846 -48.03 43.45 18.21
CA GLU A 846 -48.55 42.23 17.59
C GLU A 846 -47.96 42.01 16.19
N VAL A 847 -47.52 40.77 15.94
CA VAL A 847 -47.02 40.24 14.67
C VAL A 847 -47.71 38.90 14.43
N GLU A 848 -48.05 38.60 13.18
CA GLU A 848 -48.65 37.32 12.82
C GLU A 848 -47.59 36.22 12.77
N LEU A 849 -47.77 35.14 13.54
CA LEU A 849 -46.87 33.99 13.60
C LEU A 849 -47.53 32.77 12.94
N ILE A 850 -47.41 32.73 11.61
CA ILE A 850 -48.10 31.80 10.72
C ILE A 850 -47.06 30.99 9.95
N THR A 851 -47.23 29.67 9.87
CA THR A 851 -46.35 28.81 9.06
C THR A 851 -46.57 29.02 7.56
N SER A 852 -45.63 28.56 6.72
CA SER A 852 -45.79 28.55 5.25
C SER A 852 -47.02 27.75 4.76
N ARG A 853 -47.63 26.92 5.64
CA ARG A 853 -48.84 26.13 5.39
C ARG A 853 -50.12 26.76 5.98
N LYS A 854 -50.03 27.99 6.50
CA LYS A 854 -51.11 28.76 7.14
C LYS A 854 -51.73 28.10 8.39
N GLN A 855 -50.90 27.46 9.22
CA GLN A 855 -51.32 26.90 10.50
C GLN A 855 -50.70 27.69 11.67
N GLU A 856 -51.26 27.50 12.87
CA GLU A 856 -50.69 28.03 14.12
C GLU A 856 -49.34 27.35 14.38
N TYR A 857 -48.31 28.15 14.62
CA TYR A 857 -46.92 27.68 14.68
C TYR A 857 -46.68 26.59 15.74
N GLY A 858 -47.06 26.86 17.00
CA GLY A 858 -46.94 25.91 18.09
C GLY A 858 -47.77 24.64 17.88
N PHE A 859 -48.98 24.75 17.33
CA PHE A 859 -49.81 23.59 17.04
C PHE A 859 -49.25 22.73 15.89
N GLU A 860 -48.67 23.33 14.84
CA GLU A 860 -48.11 22.59 13.72
C GLU A 860 -46.90 21.73 14.15
N TYR A 861 -45.91 22.35 14.80
CA TYR A 861 -44.66 21.69 15.17
C TYR A 861 -44.71 20.95 16.50
N PHE A 862 -45.50 21.41 17.48
CA PHE A 862 -45.49 20.93 18.87
C PHE A 862 -46.86 20.55 19.44
N GLY A 863 -47.93 20.61 18.64
CA GLY A 863 -49.31 20.45 19.13
C GLY A 863 -49.69 19.06 19.70
N ASN A 864 -48.82 18.05 19.55
CA ASN A 864 -48.91 16.77 20.26
C ASN A 864 -47.54 16.06 20.25
N PHE A 865 -47.42 14.92 20.97
CA PHE A 865 -46.18 14.15 21.06
C PHE A 865 -45.65 13.70 19.69
N GLY A 866 -46.49 13.16 18.81
CA GLY A 866 -46.06 12.67 17.50
C GLY A 866 -45.51 13.77 16.57
N LYS A 867 -46.16 14.94 16.57
CA LYS A 867 -45.66 16.16 15.91
C LYS A 867 -44.32 16.60 16.49
N SER A 868 -44.25 16.70 17.81
CA SER A 868 -43.04 17.15 18.52
C SER A 868 -41.87 16.20 18.31
N LEU A 869 -42.09 14.89 18.32
CA LEU A 869 -41.07 13.87 18.07
C LEU A 869 -40.53 13.98 16.64
N TYR A 870 -41.39 14.23 15.65
CA TYR A 870 -40.96 14.48 14.27
C TYR A 870 -40.17 15.80 14.15
N THR A 871 -40.59 16.86 14.83
CA THR A 871 -39.83 18.13 14.90
C THR A 871 -38.47 17.94 15.58
N MET A 872 -38.38 17.14 16.67
CA MET A 872 -37.10 16.82 17.32
C MET A 872 -36.21 15.93 16.43
N PHE A 873 -36.78 15.04 15.62
CA PHE A 873 -36.03 14.30 14.59
C PHE A 873 -35.46 15.25 13.52
N GLN A 874 -36.23 16.24 13.07
CA GLN A 874 -35.75 17.27 12.12
C GLN A 874 -34.64 18.16 12.73
N VAL A 875 -34.73 18.48 14.02
CA VAL A 875 -33.66 19.20 14.73
C VAL A 875 -32.41 18.31 14.90
N LEU A 876 -32.58 17.01 15.14
CA LEU A 876 -31.46 16.04 15.26
C LEU A 876 -30.65 15.96 13.96
N THR A 877 -31.30 15.91 12.80
CA THR A 877 -30.61 15.93 11.49
C THR A 877 -30.01 17.30 11.15
N CYS A 878 -30.15 18.29 12.04
CA CYS A 878 -29.79 19.70 11.84
C CYS A 878 -30.50 20.34 10.64
N GLU A 879 -31.61 19.77 10.16
CA GLU A 879 -32.31 20.23 8.96
C GLU A 879 -33.18 21.45 9.26
N SER A 880 -32.79 22.62 8.75
CA SER A 880 -33.51 23.90 8.95
C SER A 880 -33.75 24.28 10.42
N TRP A 881 -33.08 23.63 11.37
CA TRP A 881 -33.38 23.74 12.81
C TRP A 881 -33.32 25.17 13.32
N SER A 882 -32.32 25.95 12.87
CA SER A 882 -32.16 27.32 13.35
C SER A 882 -33.14 28.29 12.69
N GLU A 883 -33.48 28.08 11.41
CA GLU A 883 -34.31 29.01 10.63
C GLU A 883 -35.81 28.74 10.78
N ALA A 884 -36.23 27.48 10.62
CA ALA A 884 -37.63 27.09 10.65
C ALA A 884 -38.17 26.85 12.06
N ILE A 885 -37.32 26.39 12.99
CA ILE A 885 -37.73 25.94 14.34
C ILE A 885 -37.29 26.92 15.45
N ALA A 886 -35.99 27.18 15.60
CA ALA A 886 -35.49 27.95 16.75
C ALA A 886 -35.71 29.48 16.60
N ARG A 887 -35.36 30.11 15.48
CA ARG A 887 -35.48 31.58 15.31
C ARG A 887 -36.91 32.11 15.49
N PRO A 888 -37.98 31.47 15.00
CA PRO A 888 -39.34 31.94 15.25
C PRO A 888 -39.70 31.89 16.74
N LEU A 889 -39.23 30.87 17.48
CA LEU A 889 -39.39 30.77 18.93
C LEU A 889 -38.51 31.77 19.70
N LEU A 890 -37.32 32.15 19.19
CA LEU A 890 -36.43 33.14 19.82
C LEU A 890 -37.01 34.55 19.85
N HIS A 891 -38.04 34.83 19.04
CA HIS A 891 -38.89 36.01 19.23
C HIS A 891 -39.84 35.76 20.41
N CYS A 892 -39.34 35.88 21.64
CA CYS A 892 -40.13 35.85 22.88
C CYS A 892 -40.48 37.27 23.39
N ASN A 893 -41.26 37.39 24.47
CA ASN A 893 -41.58 38.68 25.11
C ASN A 893 -40.39 39.19 25.94
N SER A 894 -39.66 38.27 26.58
CA SER A 894 -38.53 38.55 27.46
C SER A 894 -37.20 38.02 26.91
N VAL A 895 -36.12 38.73 27.22
CA VAL A 895 -34.73 38.29 26.93
C VAL A 895 -34.43 36.98 27.65
N ALA A 896 -34.97 36.75 28.85
CA ALA A 896 -34.80 35.51 29.60
C ALA A 896 -35.50 34.31 28.93
N GLU A 897 -36.68 34.52 28.35
CA GLU A 897 -37.40 33.50 27.57
C GLU A 897 -36.60 33.13 26.31
N ALA A 898 -36.07 34.12 25.59
CA ALA A 898 -35.23 33.90 24.42
C ALA A 898 -33.93 33.13 24.76
N PHE A 899 -33.30 33.40 25.91
CA PHE A 899 -32.19 32.58 26.40
C PHE A 899 -32.62 31.15 26.74
N GLY A 900 -33.80 30.95 27.33
CA GLY A 900 -34.35 29.61 27.60
C GLY A 900 -34.61 28.80 26.34
N VAL A 901 -35.18 29.42 25.30
CA VAL A 901 -35.38 28.82 23.97
C VAL A 901 -34.03 28.49 23.32
N ALA A 902 -33.07 29.42 23.33
CA ALA A 902 -31.73 29.18 22.80
C ALA A 902 -31.06 27.99 23.49
N PHE A 903 -31.12 27.96 24.83
CA PHE A 903 -30.56 26.89 25.64
C PHE A 903 -31.20 25.54 25.30
N PHE A 904 -32.53 25.45 25.20
CA PHE A 904 -33.25 24.20 24.89
C PHE A 904 -32.78 23.56 23.57
N PHE A 905 -32.71 24.34 22.48
CA PHE A 905 -32.29 23.78 21.18
C PHE A 905 -30.79 23.50 21.11
N VAL A 906 -29.95 24.34 21.73
CA VAL A 906 -28.49 24.10 21.76
C VAL A 906 -28.14 22.92 22.66
N SER A 907 -28.79 22.76 23.83
CA SER A 907 -28.58 21.60 24.71
C SER A 907 -29.03 20.30 24.05
N PHE A 908 -30.15 20.33 23.32
CA PHE A 908 -30.60 19.19 22.52
C PHE A 908 -29.54 18.79 21.48
N ILE A 909 -29.02 19.75 20.71
CA ILE A 909 -28.02 19.45 19.67
C ILE A 909 -26.71 18.94 20.28
N VAL A 910 -26.22 19.55 21.36
CA VAL A 910 -24.98 19.10 22.03
C VAL A 910 -25.14 17.70 22.63
N VAL A 911 -26.23 17.42 23.34
CA VAL A 911 -26.49 16.08 23.92
C VAL A 911 -26.60 15.02 22.82
N ASN A 912 -27.35 15.29 21.76
CA ASN A 912 -27.49 14.33 20.66
C ASN A 912 -26.19 14.17 19.85
N ALA A 913 -25.37 15.21 19.70
CA ALA A 913 -24.06 15.10 19.05
C ALA A 913 -23.11 14.19 19.86
N ILE A 914 -23.10 14.32 21.19
CA ILE A 914 -22.34 13.41 22.07
C ILE A 914 -22.87 11.97 21.96
N VAL A 915 -24.20 11.77 21.98
CA VAL A 915 -24.79 10.44 21.76
C VAL A 915 -24.42 9.88 20.39
N LEU A 916 -24.45 10.69 19.32
CA LEU A 916 -24.11 10.26 17.96
C LEU A 916 -22.62 9.88 17.83
N ILE A 917 -21.71 10.64 18.44
CA ILE A 917 -20.29 10.30 18.52
C ILE A 917 -20.13 8.97 19.27
N ASN A 918 -20.82 8.79 20.39
CA ASN A 918 -20.79 7.53 21.15
C ASN A 918 -21.38 6.34 20.36
N VAL A 919 -22.39 6.56 19.49
CA VAL A 919 -22.87 5.52 18.55
C VAL A 919 -21.74 5.12 17.58
N VAL A 920 -21.04 6.09 16.98
CA VAL A 920 -19.96 5.83 16.03
C VAL A 920 -18.78 5.13 16.69
N VAL A 921 -18.38 5.58 17.88
CA VAL A 921 -17.33 4.94 18.69
C VAL A 921 -17.73 3.52 19.08
N ALA A 922 -18.98 3.30 19.52
CA ALA A 922 -19.47 1.96 19.86
C ALA A 922 -19.42 1.01 18.66
N VAL A 923 -19.81 1.44 17.46
CA VAL A 923 -19.72 0.59 16.25
C VAL A 923 -18.28 0.26 15.86
N LEU A 924 -17.37 1.23 15.98
CA LEU A 924 -15.96 1.00 15.67
C LEU A 924 -15.32 0.04 16.68
N LEU A 925 -15.58 0.26 17.97
CA LEU A 925 -15.09 -0.58 19.06
C LEU A 925 -15.72 -1.97 19.03
N GLU A 926 -17.03 -2.09 18.84
CA GLU A 926 -17.72 -3.38 18.69
C GLU A 926 -17.20 -4.14 17.48
N LYS A 927 -16.89 -3.48 16.36
CA LYS A 927 -16.25 -4.16 15.23
C LYS A 927 -14.82 -4.63 15.54
N MET A 928 -14.06 -3.84 16.29
CA MET A 928 -12.71 -4.23 16.74
C MET A 928 -12.78 -5.41 17.71
N VAL A 929 -13.66 -5.35 18.71
CA VAL A 929 -13.93 -6.43 19.68
C VAL A 929 -14.47 -7.67 18.97
N ASP A 930 -15.46 -7.56 18.08
CA ASP A 930 -15.98 -8.70 17.32
C ASP A 930 -14.86 -9.36 16.47
N ASP A 931 -13.90 -8.62 15.92
CA ASP A 931 -12.72 -9.18 15.23
C ASP A 931 -11.60 -9.66 16.22
N THR A 932 -11.66 -9.27 17.50
CA THR A 932 -10.80 -9.73 18.61
C THR A 932 -11.33 -11.04 19.20
N ASP A 933 -12.62 -11.10 19.55
CA ASP A 933 -13.37 -12.30 19.97
C ASP A 933 -13.28 -13.42 18.91
N LYS A 934 -13.24 -13.06 17.62
CA LYS A 934 -13.00 -14.02 16.52
C LYS A 934 -11.57 -14.56 16.49
N LYS A 935 -10.58 -13.82 16.99
CA LYS A 935 -9.20 -14.31 17.19
C LYS A 935 -9.11 -15.16 18.46
N GLU A 936 -9.69 -14.72 19.57
CA GLU A 936 -9.74 -15.49 20.82
C GLU A 936 -10.43 -16.84 20.61
N ALA A 937 -11.64 -16.86 20.04
CA ALA A 937 -12.33 -18.12 19.75
C ALA A 937 -11.59 -19.02 18.72
N ALA A 938 -10.73 -18.46 17.86
CA ALA A 938 -9.89 -19.25 16.95
C ALA A 938 -8.61 -19.77 17.62
N ILE A 939 -8.12 -19.06 18.64
CA ILE A 939 -7.06 -19.53 19.54
C ILE A 939 -7.60 -20.67 20.41
N ASP A 940 -8.77 -20.49 21.04
CA ASP A 940 -9.45 -21.53 21.82
C ASP A 940 -9.75 -22.80 20.98
N GLU A 941 -10.23 -22.64 19.73
CA GLU A 941 -10.46 -23.78 18.83
C GLU A 941 -9.16 -24.46 18.35
N GLU A 942 -8.02 -23.75 18.22
CA GLU A 942 -6.72 -24.41 17.96
C GLU A 942 -6.08 -25.01 19.23
N GLU A 943 -6.35 -24.47 20.42
CA GLU A 943 -5.88 -25.00 21.71
C GLU A 943 -6.65 -26.26 22.14
N GLU A 944 -7.99 -26.34 21.97
CA GLU A 944 -8.75 -27.59 22.15
C GLU A 944 -8.21 -28.71 21.23
N VAL A 945 -7.81 -28.37 20.01
CA VAL A 945 -7.23 -29.32 19.04
C VAL A 945 -5.80 -29.73 19.43
N GLU A 946 -4.97 -28.80 19.94
CA GLU A 946 -3.63 -29.14 20.42
C GLU A 946 -3.69 -30.06 21.65
N GLU A 947 -4.54 -29.77 22.64
CA GLU A 947 -4.72 -30.65 23.80
C GLU A 947 -5.21 -32.05 23.37
N ALA A 948 -6.13 -32.13 22.41
CA ALA A 948 -6.61 -33.41 21.88
C ALA A 948 -5.51 -34.21 21.15
N GLU A 949 -4.71 -33.59 20.29
CA GLU A 949 -3.57 -34.26 19.63
C GLU A 949 -2.51 -34.71 20.64
N VAL A 950 -2.20 -33.88 21.65
CA VAL A 950 -1.26 -34.23 22.72
C VAL A 950 -1.76 -35.40 23.55
N GLN A 951 -3.05 -35.45 23.90
CA GLN A 951 -3.64 -36.55 24.65
C GLN A 951 -3.66 -37.86 23.86
N GLU A 952 -3.91 -37.83 22.53
CA GLU A 952 -3.79 -39.01 21.67
C GLU A 952 -2.35 -39.53 21.63
N ILE A 953 -1.34 -38.64 21.58
CA ILE A 953 0.10 -39.01 21.63
C ILE A 953 0.49 -39.62 22.98
N VAL A 954 -0.12 -39.20 24.10
CA VAL A 954 0.10 -39.80 25.42
C VAL A 954 -0.52 -41.20 25.49
N ASN A 955 -1.80 -41.34 25.18
CA ASN A 955 -2.52 -42.62 25.20
C ASN A 955 -1.85 -43.67 24.28
N THR A 956 -1.35 -43.23 23.11
CA THR A 956 -0.62 -44.10 22.17
C THR A 956 0.67 -44.67 22.78
N LYS A 957 1.42 -43.88 23.56
CA LYS A 957 2.64 -44.36 24.23
C LYS A 957 2.34 -45.36 25.34
N GLU A 958 1.30 -45.14 26.13
CA GLU A 958 0.91 -46.09 27.19
C GLU A 958 0.50 -47.44 26.59
N LEU A 959 -0.21 -47.42 25.45
CA LEU A 959 -0.60 -48.64 24.72
C LEU A 959 0.62 -49.39 24.14
N PHE A 960 1.65 -48.68 23.67
CA PHE A 960 2.89 -49.32 23.21
C PHE A 960 3.73 -49.87 24.37
N GLY A 961 3.80 -49.20 25.52
CA GLY A 961 4.48 -49.73 26.71
C GLY A 961 3.90 -51.08 27.16
N GLN A 962 2.57 -51.21 27.14
CA GLN A 962 1.89 -52.47 27.47
C GLN A 962 2.10 -53.62 26.45
N LEU A 963 2.74 -53.34 25.30
CA LEU A 963 3.06 -54.34 24.27
C LEU A 963 4.53 -54.80 24.31
N GLU A 964 5.42 -54.10 25.00
CA GLU A 964 6.83 -54.51 25.15
C GLU A 964 7.05 -55.48 26.33
N ASP A 965 6.15 -55.52 27.32
CA ASP A 965 6.19 -56.43 28.48
C ASP A 965 5.71 -57.89 28.20
N ALA A 966 5.51 -58.27 26.94
CA ALA A 966 4.84 -59.52 26.53
C ALA A 966 5.80 -60.62 26.01
N ASP A 967 6.71 -61.11 26.86
CA ASP A 967 7.65 -62.21 26.56
C ASP A 967 6.99 -63.61 26.55
N GLU A 968 7.05 -64.35 25.43
CA GLU A 968 7.17 -65.82 25.42
C GLU A 968 7.74 -66.35 24.06
N PRO A 969 8.68 -67.33 24.06
CA PRO A 969 9.27 -67.88 22.83
C PRO A 969 8.84 -69.33 22.51
N MET A 970 8.47 -69.63 21.26
CA MET A 970 8.37 -71.04 20.80
C MET A 970 8.76 -71.25 19.32
N TRP A 971 9.50 -72.32 19.07
CA TRP A 971 9.93 -72.78 17.73
C TRP A 971 8.83 -73.56 17.00
N GLN A 972 8.73 -73.40 15.66
CA GLN A 972 9.01 -74.45 14.66
C GLN A 972 8.64 -74.02 13.22
N ALA A 973 9.19 -74.75 12.25
CA ALA A 973 8.86 -74.72 10.81
C ALA A 973 8.24 -76.08 10.42
N PRO A 974 7.55 -76.28 9.26
CA PRO A 974 7.69 -75.49 8.02
C PRO A 974 6.40 -75.18 7.23
N GLY A 975 6.56 -74.39 6.16
CA GLY A 975 5.78 -74.56 4.93
C GLY A 975 4.56 -73.67 4.67
N SER A 976 4.77 -72.41 4.27
CA SER A 976 3.94 -71.75 3.24
C SER A 976 4.58 -70.47 2.70
N THR A 977 4.28 -70.12 1.45
CA THR A 977 4.74 -68.88 0.80
C THR A 977 3.87 -67.69 1.20
N ARG A 978 4.31 -66.91 2.20
CA ARG A 978 3.78 -65.56 2.48
C ARG A 978 4.84 -64.49 2.31
N LYS A 979 4.46 -63.42 1.59
CA LYS A 979 5.26 -62.19 1.47
C LYS A 979 5.38 -61.54 2.86
N ARG A 980 6.57 -61.05 3.23
CA ARG A 980 6.72 -60.15 4.37
C ARG A 980 5.99 -58.83 4.08
N PRO A 981 5.19 -58.28 5.01
CA PRO A 981 4.92 -56.85 5.03
C PRO A 981 6.22 -56.07 5.23
N SER A 982 6.34 -54.90 4.62
CA SER A 982 7.46 -53.99 4.86
C SER A 982 7.33 -53.34 6.24
N ALA A 983 8.36 -53.44 7.07
CA ALA A 983 8.43 -52.78 8.39
C ALA A 983 8.71 -51.27 8.25
N LEU A 984 7.80 -50.55 7.59
CA LEU A 984 8.02 -49.17 7.14
C LEU A 984 6.68 -48.41 7.13
N SER A 985 6.19 -48.08 8.33
CA SER A 985 4.95 -47.28 8.52
C SER A 985 4.81 -46.66 9.92
N ILE A 986 5.32 -47.31 10.97
CA ILE A 986 5.08 -46.91 12.37
C ILE A 986 5.84 -45.62 12.72
N SER A 987 7.15 -45.56 12.49
CA SER A 987 7.99 -44.39 12.81
C SER A 987 7.58 -43.09 12.12
N GLN A 988 6.86 -43.14 10.99
CA GLN A 988 6.42 -41.93 10.28
C GLN A 988 5.20 -41.28 10.95
N LYS A 989 4.32 -42.04 11.60
CA LYS A 989 3.14 -41.48 12.30
C LYS A 989 3.54 -40.70 13.55
N ASP A 990 4.38 -41.28 14.41
CA ASP A 990 4.91 -40.59 15.59
C ASP A 990 5.68 -39.31 15.24
N GLY A 991 6.33 -39.28 14.07
CA GLY A 991 6.95 -38.07 13.52
C GLY A 991 5.92 -37.04 13.05
N LEU A 992 4.88 -37.47 12.34
CA LEU A 992 3.80 -36.59 11.85
C LEU A 992 3.03 -35.95 13.00
N ASN A 993 2.59 -36.73 13.98
CA ASN A 993 1.77 -36.25 15.11
C ASN A 993 2.56 -35.28 16.02
N ARG A 994 3.89 -35.44 16.14
CA ARG A 994 4.73 -34.44 16.81
C ARG A 994 4.91 -33.16 15.99
N LEU A 995 4.88 -33.25 14.66
CA LEU A 995 4.97 -32.09 13.76
C LEU A 995 3.64 -31.34 13.64
N SER A 996 2.48 -32.02 13.77
CA SER A 996 1.18 -31.35 13.81
C SER A 996 1.02 -30.54 15.10
N ALA A 997 1.28 -31.13 16.27
CA ALA A 997 1.27 -30.43 17.57
C ALA A 997 2.28 -29.26 17.64
N LEU A 998 3.51 -29.44 17.13
CA LEU A 998 4.47 -28.32 16.99
C LEU A 998 3.98 -27.23 16.00
N SER A 999 3.15 -27.58 15.02
CA SER A 999 2.55 -26.60 14.12
C SER A 999 1.35 -25.88 14.75
N ALA A 1000 0.57 -26.56 15.61
CA ALA A 1000 -0.55 -25.97 16.37
C ALA A 1000 -0.03 -24.92 17.36
N SER A 1001 0.89 -25.30 18.26
CA SER A 1001 1.51 -24.36 19.23
C SER A 1001 2.17 -23.16 18.55
N THR A 1002 2.74 -23.36 17.35
CA THR A 1002 3.31 -22.26 16.57
C THR A 1002 2.22 -21.34 16.01
N ARG A 1003 1.04 -21.82 15.62
CA ARG A 1003 -0.07 -20.96 15.18
C ARG A 1003 -0.72 -20.25 16.36
N VAL A 1004 -1.03 -20.97 17.44
CA VAL A 1004 -1.51 -20.42 18.72
C VAL A 1004 -0.61 -19.28 19.20
N ALA A 1005 0.72 -19.49 19.22
CA ALA A 1005 1.68 -18.46 19.60
C ALA A 1005 1.68 -17.24 18.66
N ASN A 1006 1.54 -17.44 17.35
CA ASN A 1006 1.43 -16.34 16.39
C ASN A 1006 0.09 -15.59 16.56
N LEU A 1007 -1.04 -16.29 16.68
CA LEU A 1007 -2.37 -15.72 16.87
C LEU A 1007 -2.48 -14.93 18.19
N ARG A 1008 -1.89 -15.43 19.28
CA ARG A 1008 -1.77 -14.71 20.56
C ARG A 1008 -0.96 -13.42 20.39
N ALA A 1009 0.21 -13.44 19.74
CA ALA A 1009 0.96 -12.21 19.46
C ALA A 1009 0.18 -11.22 18.56
N ASP A 1010 -0.55 -11.73 17.56
CA ASP A 1010 -1.42 -10.95 16.67
C ASP A 1010 -2.68 -10.41 17.39
N LEU A 1011 -3.04 -10.96 18.55
CA LEU A 1011 -4.13 -10.55 19.43
C LEU A 1011 -3.65 -9.51 20.44
N ASP A 1012 -2.50 -9.73 21.07
CA ASP A 1012 -1.90 -8.84 22.05
C ASP A 1012 -1.58 -7.46 21.43
N ALA A 1013 -1.02 -7.43 20.21
CA ALA A 1013 -0.82 -6.19 19.47
C ALA A 1013 -2.14 -5.46 19.15
N MET A 1014 -3.24 -6.19 18.89
CA MET A 1014 -4.57 -5.59 18.71
C MET A 1014 -5.17 -5.07 20.03
N LYS A 1015 -4.80 -5.64 21.18
CA LYS A 1015 -5.18 -5.15 22.51
C LYS A 1015 -4.42 -3.87 22.85
N GLU A 1016 -3.12 -3.80 22.57
CA GLU A 1016 -2.32 -2.57 22.71
C GLU A 1016 -2.88 -1.42 21.83
N ASP A 1017 -3.19 -1.68 20.55
CA ASP A 1017 -3.86 -0.71 19.66
C ASP A 1017 -5.23 -0.28 20.23
N MET A 1018 -6.01 -1.19 20.80
CA MET A 1018 -7.30 -0.88 21.41
C MET A 1018 -7.16 -0.06 22.70
N GLU A 1019 -6.17 -0.34 23.53
CA GLU A 1019 -5.86 0.47 24.73
C GLU A 1019 -5.42 1.88 24.34
N LEU A 1020 -4.55 2.04 23.33
CA LEU A 1020 -4.17 3.36 22.78
C LEU A 1020 -5.37 4.15 22.24
N ILE A 1021 -6.34 3.48 21.62
CA ILE A 1021 -7.59 4.10 21.16
C ILE A 1021 -8.49 4.47 22.35
N GLN A 1022 -8.58 3.63 23.39
CA GLN A 1022 -9.32 3.93 24.61
C GLN A 1022 -8.68 5.08 25.41
N GLU A 1023 -7.36 5.13 25.53
CA GLU A 1023 -6.64 6.28 26.12
C GLU A 1023 -6.93 7.56 25.33
N SER A 1024 -6.81 7.52 24.01
CA SER A 1024 -7.11 8.65 23.13
C SER A 1024 -8.55 9.16 23.29
N LEU A 1025 -9.52 8.25 23.39
CA LEU A 1025 -10.92 8.57 23.67
C LEU A 1025 -11.10 9.11 25.09
N SER A 1026 -10.39 8.58 26.09
CA SER A 1026 -10.42 9.10 27.47
C SER A 1026 -9.86 10.51 27.56
N VAL A 1027 -8.82 10.84 26.79
CA VAL A 1027 -8.26 12.19 26.66
C VAL A 1027 -9.29 13.12 26.05
N VAL A 1028 -9.95 12.74 24.95
CA VAL A 1028 -11.04 13.54 24.34
C VAL A 1028 -12.20 13.75 25.31
N LEU A 1029 -12.63 12.72 26.03
CA LEU A 1029 -13.68 12.82 27.05
C LEU A 1029 -13.25 13.70 28.25
N SER A 1030 -11.96 13.68 28.63
CA SER A 1030 -11.41 14.55 29.67
C SER A 1030 -11.34 16.01 29.24
N LEU A 1031 -11.02 16.28 27.97
CA LEU A 1031 -11.00 17.62 27.37
C LEU A 1031 -12.41 18.20 27.23
N LEU A 1032 -13.43 17.36 27.04
CA LEU A 1032 -14.84 17.74 27.12
C LEU A 1032 -15.32 17.92 28.58
N SER A 1033 -14.61 17.36 29.55
CA SER A 1033 -14.96 17.35 30.99
C SER A 1033 -14.22 18.44 31.79
N VAL A 1034 -14.22 19.69 31.29
CA VAL A 1034 -13.57 20.83 31.96
C VAL A 1034 -14.29 21.18 33.28
N LYS A 1035 -13.84 20.59 34.39
CA LYS A 1035 -14.17 21.08 35.73
C LYS A 1035 -13.43 22.40 35.99
N PRO A 1036 -14.12 23.48 36.42
CA PRO A 1036 -13.44 24.71 36.78
C PRO A 1036 -12.61 24.52 38.05
N LYS A 1037 -11.33 24.90 38.01
CA LYS A 1037 -10.50 25.02 39.22
C LYS A 1037 -10.92 26.27 40.00
N VAL A 1038 -11.86 26.11 40.93
CA VAL A 1038 -12.08 27.06 42.02
C VAL A 1038 -10.92 26.89 43.01
N GLY A 1039 -10.27 27.98 43.40
CA GLY A 1039 -9.28 27.96 44.48
C GLY A 1039 -9.96 28.04 45.83
N GLU A 1040 -9.92 26.97 46.61
CA GLU A 1040 -10.43 26.98 47.98
C GLU A 1040 -9.45 27.69 48.92
N ALA A 1041 -9.88 28.84 49.46
CA ALA A 1041 -9.20 29.49 50.56
C ALA A 1041 -9.58 28.78 51.88
N THR A 1042 -8.59 28.31 52.63
CA THR A 1042 -8.79 27.55 53.87
C THR A 1042 -9.36 28.38 55.00
N VAL A 1043 -10.44 27.93 55.64
CA VAL A 1043 -10.87 28.42 56.97
C VAL A 1043 -11.36 27.26 57.83
N ASN A 1044 -10.58 26.87 58.85
CA ASN A 1044 -11.10 26.48 60.17
C ASN A 1044 -9.97 26.22 61.19
N SER A 1045 -9.68 27.22 62.01
CA SER A 1045 -9.31 27.06 63.42
C SER A 1045 -9.55 28.38 64.17
N PRO A 1046 -9.93 28.35 65.46
CA PRO A 1046 -10.52 29.50 66.14
C PRO A 1046 -9.52 30.34 66.94
N MET A 1047 -9.83 31.62 67.18
CA MET A 1047 -10.11 32.20 68.52
C MET A 1047 -10.24 33.74 68.49
N THR A 1048 -10.90 34.28 69.52
CA THR A 1048 -10.79 35.66 70.08
C THR A 1048 -10.88 36.87 69.14
N GLU A 1049 -12.06 37.51 69.15
CA GLU A 1049 -12.36 38.81 69.82
C GLU A 1049 -11.42 40.05 69.70
N PRO A 1050 -11.95 41.29 69.89
CA PRO A 1050 -11.62 42.39 68.98
C PRO A 1050 -11.12 43.70 69.65
N LEU A 1051 -11.10 44.77 68.84
CA LEU A 1051 -11.11 46.22 69.15
C LEU A 1051 -9.78 47.00 69.13
N THR A 1052 -9.99 48.30 68.83
CA THR A 1052 -9.16 49.50 69.06
C THR A 1052 -7.95 49.81 68.18
N GLU A 1053 -7.97 51.06 67.70
CA GLU A 1053 -6.89 51.89 67.14
C GLU A 1053 -5.92 52.36 68.28
N PRO A 1054 -4.86 53.17 68.03
CA PRO A 1054 -4.29 53.64 66.76
C PRO A 1054 -2.76 53.42 66.64
N LEU A 1055 -2.15 53.95 65.56
CA LEU A 1055 -0.71 54.18 65.43
C LEU A 1055 -0.18 55.15 66.51
N PRO A 1056 1.11 55.07 66.86
CA PRO A 1056 1.96 56.23 66.53
C PRO A 1056 3.44 55.93 66.14
N GLU A 1057 4.05 56.99 65.61
CA GLU A 1057 5.48 57.39 65.68
C GLU A 1057 6.58 56.70 64.84
N ASP A 1058 7.41 57.57 64.26
CA ASP A 1058 8.64 57.31 63.52
C ASP A 1058 9.84 57.11 64.47
N GLU A 1059 10.92 56.45 63.99
CA GLU A 1059 12.21 57.15 63.69
C GLU A 1059 13.40 56.21 63.37
N GLN A 1060 14.38 56.79 62.66
CA GLN A 1060 15.82 56.47 62.60
C GLN A 1060 16.32 55.09 62.12
N GLY A 1061 17.13 55.12 61.03
CA GLY A 1061 18.20 54.15 60.73
C GLY A 1061 19.52 54.53 61.44
N PRO A 1062 20.70 54.59 60.79
CA PRO A 1062 21.06 54.15 59.43
C PRO A 1062 22.46 53.47 59.28
N ARG A 1063 22.73 52.83 58.13
CA ARG A 1063 24.07 52.66 57.50
C ARG A 1063 23.87 52.73 55.97
N LYS A 1064 24.47 53.67 55.21
CA LYS A 1064 25.85 53.66 54.64
C LYS A 1064 26.18 52.33 53.94
N SER A 1065 26.55 52.25 52.65
CA SER A 1065 27.24 53.20 51.74
C SER A 1065 26.76 53.04 50.27
N ALA A 1066 26.56 54.08 49.44
CA ALA A 1066 27.53 54.82 48.58
C ALA A 1066 28.13 53.99 47.41
N LEU A 1067 28.49 54.48 46.20
CA LEU A 1067 28.40 55.74 45.40
C LEU A 1067 28.90 55.34 43.95
N PHE A 1068 28.74 56.00 42.77
CA PHE A 1068 27.95 57.12 42.22
C PHE A 1068 28.13 57.19 40.66
N ASP A 1069 27.31 58.00 39.95
CA ASP A 1069 27.57 58.90 38.79
C ASP A 1069 28.56 58.62 37.60
N VAL A 1070 28.54 59.35 36.45
CA VAL A 1070 27.47 59.93 35.58
C VAL A 1070 28.08 60.52 34.27
N ASP A 1071 27.23 60.73 33.24
CA ASP A 1071 27.32 61.73 32.13
C ASP A 1071 28.15 61.61 30.82
N LYS A 1072 27.53 62.19 29.78
CA LYS A 1072 28.03 62.94 28.58
C LYS A 1072 28.98 62.32 27.54
N GLY A 1073 28.47 62.21 26.30
CA GLY A 1073 29.22 62.15 25.04
C GLY A 1073 28.38 62.64 23.83
N ARG A 1074 28.96 63.36 22.86
CA ARG A 1074 28.25 64.04 21.75
C ARG A 1074 28.47 63.40 20.38
N MET A 1075 27.42 63.43 19.55
CA MET A 1075 27.38 63.60 18.08
C MET A 1075 28.55 63.15 17.16
N SER A 1076 28.22 62.24 16.24
CA SER A 1076 28.31 62.44 14.76
C SER A 1076 27.49 61.34 14.06
N ALA A 1077 26.52 61.56 13.16
CA ALA A 1077 26.54 62.32 11.88
C ALA A 1077 27.44 61.63 10.82
N LEU A 1078 27.10 61.52 9.52
CA LEU A 1078 26.06 62.13 8.64
C LEU A 1078 25.86 61.15 7.43
N VAL A 1079 24.74 61.02 6.70
CA VAL A 1079 24.25 61.84 5.55
C VAL A 1079 22.92 61.29 5.00
N LEU A 1080 21.90 62.16 4.92
CA LEU A 1080 20.82 62.39 3.89
C LEU A 1080 20.25 61.20 3.06
N ASP A 1081 18.95 61.08 2.76
CA ASP A 1081 17.71 61.86 3.08
C ASP A 1081 16.45 60.98 2.78
N GLY A 1082 15.17 61.37 2.94
CA GLY A 1082 14.57 62.64 3.38
C GLY A 1082 13.03 62.74 3.21
N VAL A 1083 12.46 63.87 3.66
CA VAL A 1083 11.27 64.66 3.19
C VAL A 1083 10.32 63.99 2.16
N SER A 1084 8.97 63.88 2.31
CA SER A 1084 8.00 64.42 3.29
C SER A 1084 6.56 63.82 3.17
N ALA A 1085 5.72 64.09 4.20
CA ALA A 1085 4.26 64.36 4.16
C ALA A 1085 3.21 63.19 4.16
N PHE A 1086 2.41 63.18 5.26
CA PHE A 1086 0.99 62.78 5.34
C PHE A 1086 0.08 63.83 4.63
N PRO A 1087 -1.28 63.68 4.51
CA PRO A 1087 -2.23 62.68 5.05
C PRO A 1087 -3.10 62.02 3.92
N ARG A 1088 -4.25 61.31 4.09
CA ARG A 1088 -5.36 61.27 5.08
C ARG A 1088 -6.09 59.90 5.06
N GLN A 1089 -6.81 59.56 6.14
CA GLN A 1089 -8.02 58.73 6.08
C GLN A 1089 -9.24 59.61 5.70
N PRO A 1090 -10.35 59.05 5.17
CA PRO A 1090 -11.43 58.66 6.08
C PRO A 1090 -12.22 57.39 5.66
N ASP A 1091 -13.23 57.06 6.47
CA ASP A 1091 -14.46 56.33 6.15
C ASP A 1091 -14.42 54.86 5.71
N THR A 1092 -14.73 53.97 6.67
CA THR A 1092 -15.48 52.73 6.42
C THR A 1092 -16.75 52.71 7.28
N PHE A 1093 -17.88 53.14 6.70
CA PHE A 1093 -19.22 52.90 7.23
C PHE A 1093 -20.05 52.05 6.26
N LEU A 1094 -20.98 51.27 6.82
CA LEU A 1094 -21.88 50.30 6.18
C LEU A 1094 -22.74 50.89 5.04
N PRO A 1095 -23.14 50.08 4.02
CA PRO A 1095 -24.32 49.20 4.18
C PRO A 1095 -24.18 47.78 3.55
N GLY A 1096 -25.23 46.96 3.69
CA GLY A 1096 -25.36 45.65 3.03
C GLY A 1096 -25.90 45.73 1.59
N ALA A 1097 -26.55 44.70 1.02
CA ALA A 1097 -27.01 43.43 1.58
C ALA A 1097 -27.29 42.40 0.44
N MET A 1098 -27.73 41.19 0.81
CA MET A 1098 -28.37 40.17 -0.06
C MET A 1098 -27.60 39.67 -1.29
N ARG A 1099 -27.01 38.48 -1.18
CA ARG A 1099 -27.64 37.25 -1.70
C ARG A 1099 -27.02 36.00 -1.09
#